data_AF-A0A2N1UTM4-F1
#
_entry.id   AF-A0A2N1UTM4-F1
#
_cell.length_a   1.000
_cell.length_b   1.000
_cell.length_c   1.000
_cell.angle_alpha   90.00
_cell.angle_beta   90.00
_cell.angle_gamma   90.00
#
_symmetry.space_group_name_H-M   'P 1'
#
loop_
_entity.id
_entity.type
_entity.pdbx_description
1 polymer ?
#
loop_
_entity_poly.entity_id
_entity_poly.type
_entity_poly.pdbx_seq_one_letter_code
_entity_poly.pdbx_strand_id
1 'polypeptide(L)'
;MTLSNLDHIIHKAYGKVAADKGRAYWRQDRVLHFDCQTLPGVTLVDGLVKGSRQLPYEVTLEIDPARPADMTGQCNCPLEFDCKHCAALGYAWLARQGRGEAPLPRPARMEAPLRQERHPGPGRMGPPEFPPRQGPPEFAPRQSHPELPPRGREPMPRNDSRNNGRNDLRHDPRHEGRNDPRHDPRHDPRHEGRNDLRHDPRHLDRAEAPSRQGREPQARNQNRNEGRGRNEGSQQLRAWLGRLRKRTSLPSNERTQPERLQYLLSISGHQARIDLRAIDPRRGRGGNRQTRPEPLGKLLGPQSRHTSEDQEIGRLLLSLAEPGPAGASNASLTLKGSAGALALDLILASGRCRMQGPEGPRLSQGESRPLDFAWRRSERGWQLQGVSRPAVKQVFQIDGPWYFDSVTRCVGPLETELDPGLVEELLKSPTIPKAQLEAATGELQHLLPDLSLELPAAARVEIKKIAGVEPMPQLVLRGLPREGRDPLYFAQLAFDYEGVSLAPTGEEVSLRIEQKGRIYLLERELEAEEGWRQQLPASCLEALGDGVTYVLPGDGALAQAQAWEYWLRVEVPKLEAQGWMITEATDFGLNVYAGESEWEASITNDEKGEWFDLSLGIEIEGKHVNLLPLLEGLLRSVSEPQELLERLAREEHLLLPVGPEKWLRVPSSRIKGMLATLIELYDDDGLNADGSLRMNWHQGLGLGNLLDDPGLRWQGGEHLRQLASRLQDFGGLATAPVPEGFSAILRPYQQEGLNWLQFLREFGFHGVLADDMGLGKTIQTLAHLLIEKRSGRANLPSLVIAPTSVVPNWRREAEKFAPDLKVLVLHGSDRAEAFSQMASADLILTTYALIRIDLEHYMAQGFHLLILDEAQMIKNPLAKTAQAVCKLEARHRLALSGTPVENHLAELWSIYRFLMPGFLGTAKDFTQRFRTPIEKLGDPLRADALRKRMRPFLLRRTKLEVASDLPPKTEIVQYVALSGVQRDLYETI
;
A
#
# COMPACT_ATOMS: atom_id res chain seq x y z
N MET A 1 11.35 -10.98 -37.42
CA MET A 1 11.81 -10.34 -36.17
C MET A 1 13.09 -11.02 -35.67
N THR A 2 13.99 -10.30 -34.99
CA THR A 2 15.17 -10.87 -34.33
C THR A 2 14.82 -11.46 -32.96
N LEU A 3 15.59 -12.46 -32.49
CA LEU A 3 15.37 -13.09 -31.18
C LEU A 3 15.45 -12.08 -30.02
N SER A 4 16.34 -11.08 -30.09
CA SER A 4 16.46 -10.04 -29.07
C SER A 4 15.20 -9.18 -28.93
N ASN A 5 14.48 -8.94 -30.03
CA ASN A 5 13.23 -8.17 -30.01
C ASN A 5 12.07 -9.00 -29.44
N LEU A 6 12.01 -10.30 -29.79
CA LEU A 6 11.06 -11.24 -29.18
C LEU A 6 11.26 -11.35 -27.67
N ASP A 7 12.50 -11.49 -27.23
CA ASP A 7 12.85 -11.57 -25.81
C ASP A 7 12.43 -10.28 -25.08
N HIS A 8 12.68 -9.08 -25.65
CA HIS A 8 12.28 -7.80 -25.07
C HIS A 8 10.76 -7.67 -24.87
N ILE A 9 9.96 -7.98 -25.91
CA ILE A 9 8.49 -7.90 -25.86
C ILE A 9 7.92 -8.85 -24.79
N ILE A 10 8.38 -10.10 -24.77
CA ILE A 10 7.88 -11.13 -23.85
C ILE A 10 8.40 -10.92 -22.41
N HIS A 11 9.59 -10.32 -22.24
CA HIS A 11 10.08 -9.89 -20.92
C HIS A 11 9.25 -8.75 -20.34
N LYS A 12 8.79 -7.79 -21.16
CA LYS A 12 7.90 -6.71 -20.71
C LYS A 12 6.51 -7.25 -20.32
N ALA A 13 5.94 -8.16 -21.10
CA ALA A 13 4.61 -8.73 -20.85
C ALA A 13 4.51 -9.61 -19.58
N TYR A 14 5.44 -10.57 -19.40
CA TYR A 14 5.31 -11.60 -18.34
C TYR A 14 6.44 -11.60 -17.31
N GLY A 15 7.35 -10.64 -17.38
CA GLY A 15 8.52 -10.57 -16.50
C GLY A 15 9.59 -11.63 -16.78
N LYS A 16 10.81 -11.35 -16.33
CA LYS A 16 12.02 -12.10 -16.70
C LYS A 16 11.93 -13.62 -16.42
N VAL A 17 11.46 -14.00 -15.24
CA VAL A 17 11.45 -15.41 -14.78
C VAL A 17 10.44 -16.28 -15.53
N ALA A 18 9.28 -15.75 -15.91
CA ALA A 18 8.29 -16.47 -16.70
C ALA A 18 8.72 -16.53 -18.18
N ALA A 19 9.21 -15.41 -18.71
CA ALA A 19 9.75 -15.31 -20.07
C ALA A 19 10.93 -16.27 -20.32
N ASP A 20 11.93 -16.35 -19.44
CA ASP A 20 13.08 -17.27 -19.59
C ASP A 20 12.63 -18.74 -19.63
N LYS A 21 11.66 -19.11 -18.78
CA LYS A 21 11.10 -20.47 -18.73
C LYS A 21 10.19 -20.76 -19.93
N GLY A 22 9.43 -19.76 -20.39
CA GLY A 22 8.58 -19.86 -21.58
C GLY A 22 9.40 -19.98 -22.87
N ARG A 23 10.49 -19.24 -22.98
CA ARG A 23 11.48 -19.32 -24.07
C ARG A 23 12.08 -20.73 -24.17
N ALA A 24 12.39 -21.35 -23.03
CA ALA A 24 12.86 -22.73 -22.98
C ALA A 24 11.78 -23.74 -23.39
N TYR A 25 10.49 -23.46 -23.15
CA TYR A 25 9.37 -24.31 -23.58
C TYR A 25 9.09 -24.16 -25.07
N TRP A 26 9.12 -22.94 -25.60
CA TRP A 26 9.00 -22.65 -27.03
C TRP A 26 10.14 -23.30 -27.84
N ARG A 27 11.40 -23.16 -27.41
CA ARG A 27 12.57 -23.83 -28.03
C ARG A 27 12.59 -25.36 -27.91
N GLN A 28 11.65 -25.96 -27.18
CA GLN A 28 11.48 -27.41 -27.05
C GLN A 28 10.21 -27.90 -27.73
N ASP A 29 9.64 -27.09 -28.65
CA ASP A 29 8.42 -27.36 -29.42
C ASP A 29 7.25 -27.83 -28.53
N ARG A 30 7.14 -27.23 -27.33
CA ARG A 30 6.07 -27.57 -26.39
C ARG A 30 4.75 -26.85 -26.67
N VAL A 31 4.73 -25.87 -27.55
CA VAL A 31 3.48 -25.28 -28.05
C VAL A 31 2.95 -26.20 -29.15
N LEU A 32 1.90 -26.96 -28.85
CA LEU A 32 1.42 -28.06 -29.70
C LEU A 32 0.64 -27.56 -30.91
N HIS A 33 -0.23 -26.57 -30.68
CA HIS A 33 -0.93 -25.81 -31.71
C HIS A 33 -1.45 -24.51 -31.10
N PHE A 34 -1.77 -23.54 -31.95
CA PHE A 34 -2.56 -22.37 -31.59
C PHE A 34 -3.34 -21.82 -32.78
N ASP A 35 -4.54 -21.35 -32.48
CA ASP A 35 -5.39 -20.55 -33.37
C ASP A 35 -5.29 -19.07 -32.95
N CYS A 36 -5.65 -18.17 -33.86
CA CYS A 36 -5.79 -16.75 -33.55
C CYS A 36 -7.05 -16.18 -34.19
N GLN A 37 -7.78 -15.35 -33.43
CA GLN A 37 -8.95 -14.63 -33.88
C GLN A 37 -8.72 -13.13 -33.68
N THR A 38 -8.65 -12.37 -34.77
CA THR A 38 -8.51 -10.91 -34.74
C THR A 38 -9.89 -10.26 -34.67
N LEU A 39 -10.09 -9.42 -33.66
CA LEU A 39 -11.23 -8.52 -33.47
C LEU A 39 -10.74 -7.06 -33.59
N PRO A 40 -11.63 -6.07 -33.76
CA PRO A 40 -11.24 -4.67 -33.75
C PRO A 40 -10.55 -4.30 -32.42
N GLY A 41 -9.26 -3.94 -32.48
CA GLY A 41 -8.45 -3.54 -31.32
C GLY A 41 -7.86 -4.68 -30.46
N VAL A 42 -8.18 -5.95 -30.72
CA VAL A 42 -7.61 -7.08 -29.95
C VAL A 42 -7.50 -8.36 -30.78
N THR A 43 -6.39 -9.08 -30.66
CA THR A 43 -6.21 -10.43 -31.19
C THR A 43 -6.22 -11.43 -30.04
N LEU A 44 -7.16 -12.37 -30.08
CA LEU A 44 -7.21 -13.52 -29.17
C LEU A 44 -6.37 -14.66 -29.74
N VAL A 45 -5.57 -15.31 -28.92
CA VAL A 45 -4.71 -16.44 -29.31
C VAL A 45 -4.92 -17.62 -28.36
N ASP A 46 -5.65 -18.63 -28.82
CA ASP A 46 -5.92 -19.86 -28.07
C ASP A 46 -4.95 -20.95 -28.47
N GLY A 47 -4.28 -21.61 -27.52
CA GLY A 47 -3.32 -22.67 -27.82
C GLY A 47 -3.11 -23.68 -26.70
N LEU A 48 -2.57 -24.84 -27.08
CA LEU A 48 -2.19 -25.90 -26.15
C LEU A 48 -0.68 -25.92 -25.92
N VAL A 49 -0.25 -25.84 -24.66
CA VAL A 49 1.16 -25.87 -24.27
C VAL A 49 1.45 -27.06 -23.36
N LYS A 50 2.34 -27.95 -23.81
CA LYS A 50 2.74 -29.15 -23.09
C LYS A 50 3.55 -28.80 -21.84
N GLY A 51 2.96 -29.05 -20.67
CA GLY A 51 3.54 -28.77 -19.38
C GLY A 51 4.67 -29.72 -18.95
N SER A 52 4.88 -29.79 -17.65
CA SER A 52 5.66 -30.86 -16.98
C SER A 52 4.77 -32.00 -16.45
N ARG A 53 3.46 -31.97 -16.72
CA ARG A 53 2.49 -33.05 -16.48
C ARG A 53 2.15 -33.73 -17.82
N GLN A 54 1.49 -34.89 -17.78
CA GLN A 54 1.17 -35.66 -19.00
C GLN A 54 0.18 -34.95 -19.94
N LEU A 55 -0.76 -34.17 -19.40
CA LEU A 55 -1.73 -33.40 -20.20
C LEU A 55 -1.19 -32.00 -20.53
N PRO A 56 -1.45 -31.47 -21.74
CA PRO A 56 -1.17 -30.08 -22.08
C PRO A 56 -2.08 -29.12 -21.31
N TYR A 57 -1.62 -27.89 -21.13
CA TYR A 57 -2.42 -26.79 -20.58
C TYR A 57 -3.05 -26.00 -21.73
N GLU A 58 -4.30 -25.57 -21.53
CA GLU A 58 -4.96 -24.57 -22.39
C GLU A 58 -4.46 -23.18 -21.97
N VAL A 59 -4.20 -22.35 -22.96
CA VAL A 59 -3.64 -21.00 -22.82
C VAL A 59 -4.38 -20.09 -23.78
N THR A 60 -4.90 -18.98 -23.29
CA THR A 60 -5.55 -17.92 -24.08
C THR A 60 -4.80 -16.62 -23.85
N LEU A 61 -4.33 -15.97 -24.91
CA LEU A 61 -3.72 -14.65 -24.84
C LEU A 61 -4.65 -13.59 -25.43
N GLU A 62 -4.70 -12.42 -24.80
CA GLU A 62 -5.29 -11.22 -25.37
C GLU A 62 -4.16 -10.25 -25.73
N ILE A 63 -4.11 -9.83 -27.00
CA ILE A 63 -2.99 -9.05 -27.55
C ILE A 63 -3.54 -7.83 -28.31
N ASP A 64 -3.20 -6.61 -27.89
CA ASP A 64 -3.36 -5.41 -28.72
C ASP A 64 -2.31 -5.47 -29.87
N PRO A 65 -2.73 -5.50 -31.16
CA PRO A 65 -1.79 -5.52 -32.28
C PRO A 65 -0.88 -4.29 -32.36
N ALA A 66 -1.32 -3.14 -31.84
CA ALA A 66 -0.52 -1.92 -31.76
C ALA A 66 0.46 -1.93 -30.58
N ARG A 67 0.13 -2.65 -29.50
CA ARG A 67 0.95 -2.78 -28.28
C ARG A 67 1.17 -4.25 -27.88
N PRO A 68 1.90 -5.05 -28.68
CA PRO A 68 2.10 -6.48 -28.41
C PRO A 68 2.90 -6.78 -27.13
N ALA A 69 3.55 -5.78 -26.52
CA ALA A 69 4.25 -5.93 -25.25
C ALA A 69 3.32 -5.86 -24.01
N ASP A 70 2.07 -5.45 -24.21
CA ASP A 70 1.06 -5.35 -23.16
C ASP A 70 0.07 -6.55 -23.23
N MET A 71 0.51 -7.65 -23.85
CA MET A 71 -0.26 -8.90 -23.95
C MET A 71 -0.52 -9.52 -22.58
N THR A 72 -1.74 -9.98 -22.34
CA THR A 72 -2.11 -10.71 -21.11
C THR A 72 -2.43 -12.16 -21.44
N GLY A 73 -2.20 -13.07 -20.49
CA GLY A 73 -2.34 -14.51 -20.76
C GLY A 73 -2.97 -15.30 -19.63
N GLN A 74 -4.11 -15.92 -19.90
CA GLN A 74 -4.78 -16.88 -19.03
C GLN A 74 -4.33 -18.31 -19.35
N CYS A 75 -4.22 -19.17 -18.35
CA CYS A 75 -3.82 -20.56 -18.53
C CYS A 75 -4.41 -21.46 -17.43
N ASN A 76 -4.95 -22.63 -17.80
CA ASN A 76 -5.52 -23.60 -16.85
C ASN A 76 -4.48 -24.35 -15.96
N CYS A 77 -3.29 -23.75 -15.75
CA CYS A 77 -2.26 -24.24 -14.85
C CYS A 77 -2.40 -23.61 -13.43
N PRO A 78 -1.72 -24.14 -12.39
CA PRO A 78 -1.86 -23.66 -11.01
C PRO A 78 -1.39 -22.22 -10.71
N LEU A 79 -0.88 -21.49 -11.71
CA LEU A 79 -0.54 -20.07 -11.62
C LEU A 79 -1.64 -19.16 -12.19
N GLU A 80 -2.56 -19.73 -12.98
CA GLU A 80 -3.73 -19.12 -13.63
C GLU A 80 -3.43 -18.01 -14.66
N PHE A 81 -2.55 -17.07 -14.35
CA PHE A 81 -2.20 -15.92 -15.21
C PHE A 81 -0.68 -15.83 -15.41
N ASP A 82 -0.26 -15.18 -16.49
CA ASP A 82 1.11 -14.72 -16.77
C ASP A 82 2.22 -15.77 -16.58
N CYS A 83 1.85 -17.02 -16.81
CA CYS A 83 2.71 -18.15 -16.54
C CYS A 83 3.70 -18.41 -17.70
N LYS A 84 4.69 -19.27 -17.45
CA LYS A 84 5.63 -19.74 -18.49
C LYS A 84 4.95 -20.35 -19.73
N HIS A 85 3.70 -20.83 -19.63
CA HIS A 85 2.96 -21.34 -20.78
C HIS A 85 2.37 -20.19 -21.62
N CYS A 86 1.88 -19.12 -20.98
CA CYS A 86 1.49 -17.87 -21.64
C CYS A 86 2.67 -17.26 -22.41
N ALA A 87 3.83 -17.12 -21.74
CA ALA A 87 5.05 -16.65 -22.38
C ALA A 87 5.50 -17.55 -23.55
N ALA A 88 5.40 -18.88 -23.42
CA ALA A 88 5.75 -19.81 -24.52
C ALA A 88 4.83 -19.66 -25.74
N LEU A 89 3.52 -19.47 -25.53
CA LEU A 89 2.57 -19.21 -26.60
C LEU A 89 2.81 -17.83 -27.25
N GLY A 90 3.14 -16.81 -26.46
CA GLY A 90 3.48 -15.47 -26.96
C GLY A 90 4.72 -15.49 -27.88
N TYR A 91 5.78 -16.23 -27.50
CA TYR A 91 6.92 -16.46 -28.38
C TYR A 91 6.52 -17.15 -29.70
N ALA A 92 5.65 -18.16 -29.65
CA ALA A 92 5.21 -18.89 -30.84
C ALA A 92 4.36 -18.01 -31.79
N TRP A 93 3.47 -17.18 -31.24
CA TRP A 93 2.66 -16.23 -32.01
C TRP A 93 3.52 -15.15 -32.65
N LEU A 94 4.36 -14.44 -31.89
CA LEU A 94 5.24 -13.40 -32.44
C LEU A 94 6.21 -13.96 -33.51
N ALA A 95 6.73 -15.17 -33.31
CA ALA A 95 7.57 -15.84 -34.29
C ALA A 95 6.83 -16.16 -35.60
N ARG A 96 5.53 -16.49 -35.54
CA ARG A 96 4.66 -16.71 -36.71
C ARG A 96 4.30 -15.41 -37.44
N GLN A 97 4.00 -14.35 -36.70
CA GLN A 97 3.79 -13.01 -37.28
C GLN A 97 5.04 -12.54 -38.06
N GLY A 98 6.23 -12.92 -37.61
CA GLY A 98 7.48 -12.70 -38.33
C GLY A 98 7.78 -13.61 -39.53
N ARG A 99 6.88 -14.54 -39.91
CA ARG A 99 7.11 -15.55 -40.98
C ARG A 99 6.03 -15.64 -42.06
N GLY A 100 4.81 -15.12 -41.84
CA GLY A 100 3.80 -14.97 -42.90
C GLY A 100 3.17 -16.26 -43.44
N GLU A 101 2.99 -17.29 -42.59
CA GLU A 101 2.38 -18.58 -42.98
C GLU A 101 0.95 -18.79 -42.42
N ALA A 102 0.09 -19.36 -43.28
CA ALA A 102 -1.37 -19.53 -43.10
C ALA A 102 -1.77 -20.51 -41.96
N PRO A 103 -3.06 -20.54 -41.54
CA PRO A 103 -3.55 -21.40 -40.45
C PRO A 103 -3.37 -22.91 -40.69
N LEU A 104 -3.11 -23.66 -39.61
CA LEU A 104 -3.22 -25.13 -39.60
C LEU A 104 -4.63 -25.52 -39.14
N PRO A 105 -5.24 -26.60 -39.65
CA PRO A 105 -6.61 -26.98 -39.29
C PRO A 105 -6.71 -27.55 -37.87
N ARG A 106 -7.81 -27.20 -37.17
CA ARG A 106 -8.17 -27.73 -35.85
C ARG A 106 -8.32 -29.26 -35.86
N PRO A 107 -7.67 -30.00 -34.93
CA PRO A 107 -8.12 -31.34 -34.58
C PRO A 107 -9.44 -31.26 -33.77
N ALA A 108 -10.30 -32.28 -33.90
CA ALA A 108 -11.62 -32.29 -33.28
C ALA A 108 -11.56 -32.30 -31.74
N ARG A 109 -12.52 -31.64 -31.09
CA ARG A 109 -12.69 -31.65 -29.62
C ARG A 109 -12.81 -33.08 -29.10
N MET A 110 -11.90 -33.50 -28.23
CA MET A 110 -12.14 -34.63 -27.33
C MET A 110 -12.96 -34.14 -26.14
N GLU A 111 -14.10 -34.78 -25.90
CA GLU A 111 -14.96 -34.47 -24.75
C GLU A 111 -14.28 -34.89 -23.43
N ALA A 112 -14.46 -34.07 -22.38
CA ALA A 112 -13.81 -34.27 -21.10
C ALA A 112 -14.50 -35.37 -20.27
N PRO A 113 -13.76 -36.38 -19.73
CA PRO A 113 -14.32 -37.31 -18.77
C PRO A 113 -14.59 -36.63 -17.42
N LEU A 114 -15.70 -37.04 -16.80
CA LEU A 114 -16.19 -36.53 -15.51
C LEU A 114 -15.19 -36.75 -14.36
N ARG A 115 -15.25 -35.85 -13.36
CA ARG A 115 -14.55 -36.01 -12.08
C ARG A 115 -14.99 -37.29 -11.37
N GLN A 116 -14.03 -38.11 -10.93
CA GLN A 116 -14.24 -39.13 -9.90
C GLN A 116 -13.33 -38.89 -8.69
N GLU A 117 -13.68 -39.56 -7.59
CA GLU A 117 -13.43 -39.12 -6.22
C GLU A 117 -12.09 -39.60 -5.64
N ARG A 118 -11.78 -39.13 -4.43
CA ARG A 118 -10.55 -39.48 -3.70
C ARG A 118 -10.71 -40.82 -2.97
N HIS A 119 -9.65 -41.63 -2.93
CA HIS A 119 -9.25 -42.40 -1.73
C HIS A 119 -7.74 -42.81 -1.80
N PRO A 120 -7.10 -43.28 -0.71
CA PRO A 120 -5.64 -43.16 -0.51
C PRO A 120 -4.80 -44.35 -1.02
N GLY A 121 -3.46 -44.19 -0.99
CA GLY A 121 -2.47 -45.21 -1.39
C GLY A 121 -2.38 -46.45 -0.46
N PRO A 122 -1.43 -47.38 -0.68
CA PRO A 122 0.02 -47.07 -0.72
C PRO A 122 0.84 -47.86 -1.77
N GLY A 123 2.16 -47.61 -1.84
CA GLY A 123 3.10 -48.53 -2.53
C GLY A 123 4.45 -47.92 -2.91
N ARG A 124 5.56 -48.49 -2.42
CA ARG A 124 6.92 -48.15 -2.87
C ARG A 124 7.27 -48.94 -4.15
N MET A 125 7.89 -48.28 -5.13
CA MET A 125 8.85 -48.92 -6.04
C MET A 125 10.01 -47.95 -6.34
N GLY A 126 11.19 -48.50 -6.61
CA GLY A 126 12.45 -47.75 -6.73
C GLY A 126 12.67 -47.09 -8.10
N PRO A 127 13.81 -46.38 -8.27
CA PRO A 127 14.15 -45.70 -9.52
C PRO A 127 14.59 -46.71 -10.60
N PRO A 128 14.08 -46.62 -11.84
CA PRO A 128 14.66 -47.30 -12.97
C PRO A 128 15.89 -46.55 -13.51
N GLU A 129 16.94 -47.29 -13.82
CA GLU A 129 18.16 -46.79 -14.47
C GLU A 129 17.89 -46.41 -15.93
N PHE A 130 18.61 -45.40 -16.44
CA PHE A 130 18.59 -45.03 -17.87
C PHE A 130 19.93 -45.40 -18.54
N PRO A 131 19.90 -46.02 -19.74
CA PRO A 131 21.11 -46.41 -20.47
C PRO A 131 21.83 -45.20 -21.11
N PRO A 132 23.12 -45.33 -21.47
CA PRO A 132 23.96 -44.22 -21.91
C PRO A 132 23.67 -43.72 -23.34
N ARG A 133 24.09 -42.48 -23.58
CA ARG A 133 23.89 -41.73 -24.84
C ARG A 133 24.65 -42.36 -26.02
N GLN A 134 24.02 -42.40 -27.20
CA GLN A 134 24.69 -42.56 -28.48
C GLN A 134 25.05 -41.17 -29.06
N GLY A 135 26.23 -41.06 -29.68
CA GLY A 135 26.70 -39.83 -30.34
C GLY A 135 26.44 -39.82 -31.86
N PRO A 136 26.59 -38.66 -32.52
CA PRO A 136 26.50 -38.53 -33.98
C PRO A 136 27.84 -38.90 -34.68
N PRO A 137 27.83 -39.19 -36.00
CA PRO A 137 28.99 -39.69 -36.74
C PRO A 137 29.94 -38.60 -37.28
N GLU A 138 31.21 -38.98 -37.49
CA GLU A 138 32.25 -38.17 -38.13
C GLU A 138 32.34 -38.36 -39.65
N PHE A 139 32.91 -37.36 -40.33
CA PHE A 139 33.75 -37.54 -41.52
C PHE A 139 35.02 -36.66 -41.38
N ALA A 140 36.17 -37.21 -41.74
CA ALA A 140 37.52 -36.64 -41.55
C ALA A 140 38.22 -36.45 -42.94
N PRO A 141 39.57 -36.35 -43.11
CA PRO A 141 40.69 -36.12 -42.18
C PRO A 141 41.79 -35.15 -42.69
N ARG A 142 42.86 -34.96 -41.88
CA ARG A 142 44.33 -34.82 -42.17
C ARG A 142 44.98 -34.04 -40.99
N GLN A 143 46.18 -34.24 -40.43
CA GLN A 143 47.29 -35.24 -40.41
C GLN A 143 48.18 -34.81 -39.18
N SER A 144 48.96 -35.61 -38.44
CA SER A 144 49.21 -37.07 -38.37
C SER A 144 49.88 -37.46 -37.02
N HIS A 145 50.20 -38.75 -36.83
CA HIS A 145 50.96 -39.40 -35.72
C HIS A 145 52.50 -39.13 -35.79
N PRO A 146 53.41 -39.63 -34.91
CA PRO A 146 53.35 -40.76 -33.91
C PRO A 146 54.00 -40.43 -32.50
N GLU A 147 54.23 -41.29 -31.49
CA GLU A 147 53.70 -42.58 -30.91
C GLU A 147 54.27 -42.75 -29.46
N LEU A 148 53.52 -43.21 -28.43
CA LEU A 148 53.47 -44.56 -27.77
C LEU A 148 54.70 -45.00 -26.89
N PRO A 149 54.66 -46.07 -26.04
CA PRO A 149 54.02 -46.17 -24.70
C PRO A 149 54.91 -47.02 -23.70
N PRO A 150 54.47 -48.01 -22.87
CA PRO A 150 53.25 -48.29 -22.05
C PRO A 150 53.50 -48.84 -20.58
N ARG A 151 52.40 -49.23 -19.87
CA ARG A 151 52.27 -50.19 -18.70
C ARG A 151 52.67 -49.70 -17.28
N GLY A 152 52.03 -50.12 -16.17
CA GLY A 152 50.75 -50.86 -15.97
C GLY A 152 50.58 -51.58 -14.58
N ARG A 153 49.33 -51.70 -14.10
CA ARG A 153 48.75 -52.63 -13.06
C ARG A 153 49.09 -52.49 -11.53
N GLU A 154 48.02 -52.39 -10.71
CA GLU A 154 47.60 -53.14 -9.48
C GLU A 154 48.61 -53.82 -8.51
N PRO A 155 48.26 -54.18 -7.21
CA PRO A 155 47.00 -54.07 -6.45
C PRO A 155 47.12 -53.57 -4.95
N MET A 156 46.02 -53.67 -4.19
CA MET A 156 45.88 -53.49 -2.72
C MET A 156 46.63 -54.56 -1.87
N PRO A 157 46.93 -54.28 -0.58
CA PRO A 157 46.12 -54.80 0.54
C PRO A 157 45.73 -53.71 1.57
N ARG A 158 44.64 -53.80 2.34
CA ARG A 158 44.47 -54.53 3.62
C ARG A 158 45.62 -54.27 4.63
N ASN A 159 45.38 -54.06 5.93
CA ASN A 159 44.27 -54.59 6.72
C ASN A 159 44.10 -53.83 8.06
N ASP A 160 42.91 -53.94 8.65
CA ASP A 160 42.65 -54.11 10.10
C ASP A 160 43.25 -53.12 11.16
N SER A 161 42.55 -52.74 12.23
CA SER A 161 41.20 -53.14 12.65
C SER A 161 40.66 -52.34 13.84
N ARG A 162 39.32 -52.35 13.97
CA ARG A 162 38.54 -52.57 15.21
C ARG A 162 38.50 -51.46 16.29
N ASN A 163 37.38 -51.29 17.01
CA ASN A 163 36.01 -51.75 16.75
C ASN A 163 34.96 -50.90 17.45
N ASN A 164 33.76 -50.91 16.88
CA ASN A 164 32.43 -50.79 17.50
C ASN A 164 32.29 -50.30 18.96
N GLY A 165 31.41 -49.31 19.07
CA GLY A 165 30.06 -49.56 19.62
C GLY A 165 29.73 -48.77 20.89
N ARG A 166 28.47 -48.50 21.21
CA ARG A 166 27.15 -48.59 20.53
C ARG A 166 26.12 -48.20 21.62
N ASN A 167 24.91 -47.80 21.23
CA ASN A 167 23.69 -47.74 22.06
C ASN A 167 23.68 -46.64 23.15
N ASP A 168 22.73 -45.71 23.14
CA ASP A 168 21.27 -45.81 23.38
C ASP A 168 20.88 -45.93 24.86
N LEU A 169 19.96 -45.07 25.30
CA LEU A 169 18.84 -45.24 26.27
C LEU A 169 18.41 -43.83 26.79
N ARG A 170 17.26 -43.31 26.35
CA ARG A 170 15.94 -43.28 27.06
C ARG A 170 15.91 -42.55 28.43
N HIS A 171 15.18 -41.43 28.55
CA HIS A 171 13.80 -41.38 29.09
C HIS A 171 13.24 -39.95 29.33
N ASP A 172 11.96 -39.78 28.99
CA ASP A 172 10.95 -38.82 29.50
C ASP A 172 10.06 -39.61 30.53
N PRO A 173 9.15 -39.08 31.42
CA PRO A 173 8.57 -37.71 31.50
C PRO A 173 8.10 -37.16 32.92
N ARG A 174 7.35 -36.03 32.92
CA ARG A 174 6.11 -35.67 33.73
C ARG A 174 6.13 -34.88 35.08
N HIS A 175 5.09 -34.02 35.21
CA HIS A 175 4.31 -33.58 36.42
C HIS A 175 5.02 -32.74 37.51
N GLU A 176 4.39 -31.88 38.36
CA GLU A 176 3.10 -31.11 38.38
C GLU A 176 3.11 -30.09 39.57
N GLY A 177 2.23 -29.07 39.59
CA GLY A 177 1.61 -28.56 40.84
C GLY A 177 2.16 -27.33 41.61
N ARG A 178 1.36 -26.24 41.64
CA ARG A 178 0.84 -25.47 42.82
C ARG A 178 1.80 -25.13 44.01
N ASN A 179 1.91 -23.90 44.52
CA ASN A 179 0.84 -23.06 45.11
C ASN A 179 1.37 -21.67 45.59
N ASP A 180 0.45 -20.69 45.67
CA ASP A 180 0.51 -19.39 46.39
C ASP A 180 0.38 -19.59 47.93
N PRO A 181 0.79 -18.68 48.88
CA PRO A 181 -0.12 -17.58 49.32
C PRO A 181 0.47 -16.30 50.03
N ARG A 182 -0.28 -15.17 49.98
CA ARG A 182 -0.71 -14.23 51.10
C ARG A 182 -0.42 -12.69 51.05
N HIS A 183 -1.52 -11.94 51.27
CA HIS A 183 -1.75 -10.73 52.12
C HIS A 183 -1.29 -9.29 51.75
N ASP A 184 -2.26 -8.49 51.23
CA ASP A 184 -2.93 -7.25 51.75
C ASP A 184 -2.59 -6.75 53.20
N PRO A 185 -2.92 -5.50 53.68
CA PRO A 185 -3.56 -4.29 53.06
C PRO A 185 -2.88 -2.93 53.33
N ARG A 186 -3.46 -1.80 52.83
CA ARG A 186 -3.79 -0.58 53.62
C ARG A 186 -4.50 0.59 52.87
N HIS A 187 -5.55 1.12 53.53
CA HIS A 187 -6.04 2.51 53.62
C HIS A 187 -6.65 3.33 52.45
N ASP A 188 -7.95 3.61 52.61
CA ASP A 188 -8.63 4.92 52.41
C ASP A 188 -8.57 5.72 53.75
N PRO A 189 -8.65 7.09 53.83
CA PRO A 189 -9.92 7.85 53.67
C PRO A 189 -9.84 9.28 53.07
N ARG A 190 -10.98 9.83 52.58
CA ARG A 190 -11.49 11.19 52.96
C ARG A 190 -12.90 11.58 52.45
N HIS A 191 -13.82 11.81 53.40
CA HIS A 191 -15.01 12.70 53.35
C HIS A 191 -14.58 14.18 53.52
N GLU A 192 -15.37 15.27 53.34
CA GLU A 192 -16.79 15.54 52.98
C GLU A 192 -16.87 17.00 52.39
N GLY A 193 -17.98 17.68 52.06
CA GLY A 193 -19.44 17.47 52.21
C GLY A 193 -20.24 18.78 52.03
N ARG A 194 -21.52 18.81 52.46
CA ARG A 194 -22.50 19.95 52.53
C ARG A 194 -23.18 20.39 51.22
N ASN A 195 -24.50 20.15 51.01
CA ASN A 195 -25.74 20.63 51.69
C ASN A 195 -26.25 21.95 51.06
N ASP A 196 -27.54 22.27 50.95
CA ASP A 196 -28.84 21.57 51.09
C ASP A 196 -29.91 22.55 50.55
N LEU A 197 -31.11 22.10 50.15
CA LEU A 197 -32.38 22.75 50.54
C LEU A 197 -33.65 21.97 50.12
N ARG A 198 -34.51 21.76 51.13
CA ARG A 198 -35.81 21.08 51.17
C ARG A 198 -36.85 21.80 50.29
N HIS A 199 -37.90 21.17 49.73
CA HIS A 199 -39.04 20.59 50.46
C HIS A 199 -40.03 19.86 49.51
N ASP A 200 -40.65 18.78 50.01
CA ASP A 200 -41.95 18.22 49.56
C ASP A 200 -43.04 18.67 50.56
N PRO A 201 -44.30 18.94 50.14
CA PRO A 201 -45.37 18.02 50.57
C PRO A 201 -46.60 17.84 49.61
N ARG A 202 -46.88 16.55 49.29
CA ARG A 202 -48.13 15.79 49.60
C ARG A 202 -49.48 15.98 48.84
N HIS A 203 -50.09 14.80 48.54
CA HIS A 203 -51.54 14.43 48.60
C HIS A 203 -52.53 15.08 47.58
N LEU A 204 -53.67 14.47 47.15
CA LEU A 204 -54.27 13.11 47.25
C LEU A 204 -55.40 12.93 46.20
N ASP A 205 -55.97 11.71 46.11
CA ASP A 205 -57.32 11.34 45.60
C ASP A 205 -57.63 11.44 44.08
N ARG A 206 -57.95 10.32 43.41
CA ARG A 206 -59.25 9.58 43.27
C ARG A 206 -60.24 10.32 42.35
N ALA A 207 -60.50 9.84 41.13
CA ALA A 207 -61.28 8.66 40.71
C ALA A 207 -62.80 8.93 40.64
N GLU A 208 -63.39 8.85 39.44
CA GLU A 208 -64.69 8.23 39.13
C GLU A 208 -65.10 8.42 37.64
N ALA A 209 -65.51 7.32 37.00
CA ALA A 209 -66.52 7.28 35.91
C ALA A 209 -67.90 6.99 36.59
N PRO A 210 -69.11 6.95 35.96
CA PRO A 210 -69.37 6.44 34.59
C PRO A 210 -70.71 6.86 33.87
N SER A 211 -71.02 6.13 32.77
CA SER A 211 -72.36 5.60 32.41
C SER A 211 -73.49 6.49 31.80
N ARG A 212 -74.05 6.01 30.67
CA ARG A 212 -75.37 5.32 30.53
C ARG A 212 -75.60 4.96 29.06
N GLN A 213 -75.64 3.68 28.66
CA GLN A 213 -76.80 2.73 28.67
C GLN A 213 -77.98 3.12 27.77
N GLY A 214 -78.35 2.27 26.78
CA GLY A 214 -79.53 2.51 25.94
C GLY A 214 -79.88 1.52 24.80
N ARG A 215 -80.13 0.23 25.11
CA ARG A 215 -81.01 -0.72 24.37
C ARG A 215 -80.63 -1.27 22.97
N GLU A 216 -80.44 -2.59 22.93
CA GLU A 216 -80.83 -3.53 21.84
C GLU A 216 -82.37 -3.69 21.73
N PRO A 217 -82.95 -4.53 20.81
CA PRO A 217 -82.42 -5.14 19.56
C PRO A 217 -83.35 -4.94 18.33
N GLN A 218 -82.89 -5.30 17.11
CA GLN A 218 -83.65 -6.21 16.20
C GLN A 218 -82.86 -6.68 14.97
N ALA A 219 -83.16 -7.92 14.56
CA ALA A 219 -82.41 -8.73 13.60
C ALA A 219 -82.55 -8.34 12.11
N ARG A 220 -81.47 -8.52 11.33
CA ARG A 220 -81.40 -9.50 10.22
C ARG A 220 -80.01 -9.63 9.57
N ASN A 221 -79.80 -10.78 8.92
CA ASN A 221 -78.72 -11.15 7.99
C ASN A 221 -77.29 -11.34 8.54
N GLN A 222 -77.08 -12.54 9.08
CA GLN A 222 -75.79 -13.24 9.03
C GLN A 222 -75.36 -13.42 7.56
N ASN A 223 -74.14 -12.96 7.21
CA ASN A 223 -73.21 -13.52 6.20
C ASN A 223 -72.12 -12.51 5.72
N ARG A 224 -71.54 -11.71 6.63
CA ARG A 224 -70.43 -10.79 6.28
C ARG A 224 -69.30 -10.64 7.31
N ASN A 225 -69.33 -11.36 8.45
CA ASN A 225 -68.48 -11.01 9.62
C ASN A 225 -67.38 -12.01 10.01
N GLU A 226 -67.15 -13.09 9.25
CA GLU A 226 -66.11 -14.08 9.60
C GLU A 226 -64.67 -13.65 9.22
N GLY A 227 -64.52 -12.68 8.31
CA GLY A 227 -63.22 -12.15 7.88
C GLY A 227 -62.59 -11.16 8.87
N ARG A 228 -63.35 -10.12 9.30
CA ARG A 228 -62.83 -9.03 10.16
C ARG A 228 -62.30 -9.53 11.50
N GLY A 229 -63.01 -10.46 12.16
CA GLY A 229 -62.63 -10.96 13.48
C GLY A 229 -61.28 -11.71 13.54
N ARG A 230 -60.80 -12.27 12.42
CA ARG A 230 -59.49 -12.98 12.39
C ARG A 230 -58.29 -12.03 12.34
N ASN A 231 -58.38 -10.92 11.63
CA ASN A 231 -57.27 -9.96 11.53
C ASN A 231 -57.13 -9.11 12.80
N GLU A 232 -58.23 -8.56 13.33
CA GLU A 232 -58.20 -7.81 14.59
C GLU A 232 -57.72 -8.68 15.76
N GLY A 233 -58.23 -9.91 15.88
CA GLY A 233 -57.77 -10.87 16.90
C GLY A 233 -56.27 -11.20 16.76
N SER A 234 -55.78 -11.35 15.53
CA SER A 234 -54.37 -11.61 15.26
C SER A 234 -53.47 -10.40 15.56
N GLN A 235 -53.89 -9.17 15.24
CA GLN A 235 -53.16 -7.95 15.57
C GLN A 235 -53.18 -7.67 17.08
N GLN A 236 -54.32 -7.83 17.76
CA GLN A 236 -54.42 -7.66 19.20
C GLN A 236 -53.57 -8.71 19.94
N LEU A 237 -53.54 -9.97 19.47
CA LEU A 237 -52.66 -11.00 20.00
C LEU A 237 -51.18 -10.67 19.77
N ARG A 238 -50.78 -10.21 18.57
CA ARG A 238 -49.40 -9.74 18.27
C ARG A 238 -49.01 -8.59 19.19
N ALA A 239 -49.84 -7.56 19.31
CA ALA A 239 -49.57 -6.39 20.16
C ALA A 239 -49.54 -6.75 21.66
N TRP A 240 -50.40 -7.67 22.11
CA TRP A 240 -50.39 -8.17 23.49
C TRP A 240 -49.14 -9.01 23.78
N LEU A 241 -48.78 -9.97 22.92
CA LEU A 241 -47.56 -10.77 23.04
C LEU A 241 -46.29 -9.89 23.00
N GLY A 242 -46.23 -8.88 22.12
CA GLY A 242 -45.12 -7.92 22.08
C GLY A 242 -44.98 -7.11 23.37
N ARG A 243 -46.10 -6.64 23.94
CA ARG A 243 -46.12 -5.97 25.26
C ARG A 243 -45.77 -6.92 26.41
N LEU A 244 -46.18 -8.19 26.34
CA LEU A 244 -45.83 -9.20 27.34
C LEU A 244 -44.33 -9.51 27.31
N ARG A 245 -43.76 -9.77 26.12
CA ARG A 245 -42.33 -10.05 25.92
C ARG A 245 -41.43 -8.89 26.36
N LYS A 246 -41.83 -7.63 26.11
CA LYS A 246 -41.16 -6.44 26.66
C LYS A 246 -41.21 -6.31 28.19
N ARG A 247 -42.10 -7.05 28.88
CA ARG A 247 -42.20 -7.10 30.35
C ARG A 247 -41.63 -8.38 30.96
N THR A 248 -41.50 -9.47 30.21
CA THR A 248 -40.93 -10.75 30.67
C THR A 248 -39.46 -10.95 30.30
N SER A 249 -38.79 -9.93 29.75
CA SER A 249 -37.33 -9.90 29.59
C SER A 249 -36.64 -9.89 30.95
N LEU A 250 -36.37 -11.09 31.48
CA LEU A 250 -35.47 -11.30 32.62
C LEU A 250 -34.08 -10.69 32.31
N PRO A 251 -33.32 -10.26 33.34
CA PRO A 251 -31.93 -9.86 33.14
C PRO A 251 -31.14 -11.06 32.61
N SER A 252 -30.75 -11.01 31.35
CA SER A 252 -30.02 -12.10 30.71
C SER A 252 -28.60 -12.17 31.28
N ASN A 253 -28.28 -13.28 31.95
CA ASN A 253 -26.97 -13.57 32.51
C ASN A 253 -25.83 -13.23 31.55
N GLU A 254 -24.81 -12.53 32.06
CA GLU A 254 -23.60 -12.21 31.31
C GLU A 254 -22.89 -13.50 30.86
N ARG A 255 -22.88 -13.78 29.53
CA ARG A 255 -21.82 -14.49 28.75
C ARG A 255 -22.24 -14.96 27.35
N THR A 256 -22.95 -14.14 26.57
CA THR A 256 -23.12 -14.37 25.12
C THR A 256 -23.02 -13.05 24.34
N GLN A 257 -22.05 -12.96 23.41
CA GLN A 257 -21.88 -11.79 22.55
C GLN A 257 -22.99 -11.75 21.48
N PRO A 258 -23.89 -10.74 21.47
CA PRO A 258 -25.07 -10.75 20.59
C PRO A 258 -24.78 -10.37 19.13
N GLU A 259 -23.59 -9.83 18.81
CA GLU A 259 -23.25 -9.30 17.48
C GLU A 259 -22.90 -10.35 16.40
N ARG A 260 -23.20 -11.65 16.58
CA ARG A 260 -22.73 -12.68 15.63
C ARG A 260 -23.62 -12.93 14.41
N LEU A 261 -24.88 -12.49 14.41
CA LEU A 261 -25.84 -12.74 13.33
C LEU A 261 -26.44 -11.41 12.82
N GLN A 262 -26.62 -11.30 11.51
CA GLN A 262 -27.32 -10.23 10.82
C GLN A 262 -28.40 -10.81 9.90
N TYR A 263 -29.50 -10.08 9.78
CA TYR A 263 -30.58 -10.36 8.84
C TYR A 263 -30.61 -9.26 7.78
N LEU A 264 -30.54 -9.62 6.50
CA LEU A 264 -30.58 -8.66 5.41
C LEU A 264 -31.95 -8.71 4.74
N LEU A 265 -32.71 -7.62 4.85
CA LEU A 265 -33.97 -7.45 4.13
C LEU A 265 -33.67 -6.88 2.73
N SER A 266 -34.20 -7.54 1.70
CA SER A 266 -34.22 -7.03 0.33
C SER A 266 -35.66 -6.99 -0.17
N ILE A 267 -36.03 -5.90 -0.86
CA ILE A 267 -37.40 -5.69 -1.34
C ILE A 267 -37.32 -5.50 -2.86
N SER A 268 -37.82 -6.49 -3.60
CA SER A 268 -37.81 -6.52 -5.08
C SER A 268 -39.24 -6.44 -5.60
N GLY A 269 -39.61 -5.27 -6.12
CA GLY A 269 -41.01 -4.95 -6.41
C GLY A 269 -41.87 -5.06 -5.14
N HIS A 270 -42.86 -5.94 -5.17
CA HIS A 270 -43.83 -6.19 -4.10
C HIS A 270 -43.43 -7.35 -3.14
N GLN A 271 -42.32 -8.03 -3.38
CA GLN A 271 -41.86 -9.15 -2.56
C GLN A 271 -40.71 -8.75 -1.63
N ALA A 272 -40.80 -9.16 -0.36
CA ALA A 272 -39.71 -9.08 0.60
C ALA A 272 -38.98 -10.41 0.73
N ARG A 273 -37.64 -10.38 0.70
CA ARG A 273 -36.75 -11.52 0.93
C ARG A 273 -35.79 -11.24 2.07
N ILE A 274 -35.42 -12.29 2.79
CA ILE A 274 -34.51 -12.22 3.93
C ILE A 274 -33.34 -13.19 3.78
N ASP A 275 -32.13 -12.67 3.94
CA ASP A 275 -30.88 -13.44 3.92
C ASP A 275 -30.26 -13.45 5.33
N LEU A 276 -29.70 -14.59 5.75
CA LEU A 276 -28.96 -14.69 7.01
C LEU A 276 -27.44 -14.66 6.79
N ARG A 277 -26.77 -13.82 7.57
CA ARG A 277 -25.31 -13.66 7.55
C ARG A 277 -24.73 -13.75 8.95
N ALA A 278 -23.66 -14.53 9.13
CA ALA A 278 -22.85 -14.50 10.33
C ALA A 278 -21.66 -13.55 10.16
N ILE A 279 -21.34 -12.79 11.21
CA ILE A 279 -20.17 -11.89 11.26
C ILE A 279 -18.93 -12.68 11.67
N ASP A 280 -17.88 -12.65 10.84
CA ASP A 280 -16.56 -13.16 11.21
C ASP A 280 -15.91 -12.18 12.21
N PRO A 281 -15.46 -12.62 13.41
CA PRO A 281 -14.82 -11.75 14.38
C PRO A 281 -13.44 -11.20 13.92
N ARG A 282 -12.89 -11.67 12.80
CA ARG A 282 -11.62 -11.18 12.23
C ARG A 282 -11.88 -10.03 11.25
N ARG A 283 -11.33 -8.83 11.54
CA ARG A 283 -11.27 -7.73 10.56
C ARG A 283 -10.39 -8.13 9.37
N GLY A 284 -10.85 -7.87 8.15
CA GLY A 284 -10.03 -8.02 6.94
C GLY A 284 -9.00 -6.89 6.82
N ARG A 285 -7.98 -7.07 5.96
CA ARG A 285 -7.18 -5.94 5.46
C ARG A 285 -8.14 -4.96 4.77
N GLY A 286 -8.19 -3.72 5.25
CA GLY A 286 -9.20 -2.72 4.83
C GLY A 286 -10.29 -2.40 5.86
N GLY A 287 -10.27 -3.02 7.05
CA GLY A 287 -11.09 -2.58 8.19
C GLY A 287 -12.55 -3.08 8.25
N ASN A 288 -13.16 -3.40 7.09
CA ASN A 288 -14.52 -3.93 7.03
C ASN A 288 -14.66 -5.32 7.70
N ARG A 289 -15.83 -5.59 8.29
CA ARG A 289 -16.17 -6.88 8.89
C ARG A 289 -16.61 -7.86 7.79
N GLN A 290 -15.88 -8.97 7.59
CA GLN A 290 -16.34 -10.01 6.66
C GLN A 290 -17.60 -10.70 7.21
N THR A 291 -18.60 -10.91 6.35
CA THR A 291 -19.81 -11.69 6.68
C THR A 291 -19.95 -12.89 5.76
N ARG A 292 -20.43 -14.01 6.30
CA ARG A 292 -20.61 -15.27 5.55
C ARG A 292 -22.08 -15.71 5.59
N PRO A 293 -22.62 -16.36 4.55
CA PRO A 293 -23.97 -16.95 4.60
C PRO A 293 -24.06 -17.96 5.75
N GLU A 294 -25.09 -17.84 6.60
CA GLU A 294 -25.31 -18.79 7.70
C GLU A 294 -26.57 -19.63 7.42
N PRO A 295 -26.44 -20.95 7.18
CA PRO A 295 -27.58 -21.78 6.80
C PRO A 295 -28.50 -22.06 7.99
N LEU A 296 -29.81 -21.88 7.78
CA LEU A 296 -30.87 -22.01 8.80
C LEU A 296 -30.79 -23.29 9.65
N GLY A 297 -30.40 -24.43 9.05
CA GLY A 297 -30.27 -25.69 9.77
C GLY A 297 -29.29 -25.67 10.96
N LYS A 298 -28.30 -24.76 10.96
CA LYS A 298 -27.38 -24.61 12.10
C LYS A 298 -27.98 -23.85 13.29
N LEU A 299 -28.95 -22.96 13.06
CA LEU A 299 -29.66 -22.27 14.14
C LEU A 299 -30.41 -23.27 15.04
N LEU A 300 -30.96 -24.31 14.41
CA LEU A 300 -31.84 -25.31 15.03
C LEU A 300 -31.10 -26.59 15.49
N GLY A 301 -29.80 -26.70 15.24
CA GLY A 301 -29.02 -27.87 15.61
C GLY A 301 -28.77 -27.98 17.13
N PRO A 302 -28.56 -29.20 17.66
CA PRO A 302 -28.38 -29.43 19.10
C PRO A 302 -27.08 -28.84 19.69
N GLN A 303 -26.17 -28.32 18.85
CA GLN A 303 -24.96 -27.58 19.27
C GLN A 303 -25.02 -26.08 18.89
N SER A 304 -26.21 -25.55 18.59
CA SER A 304 -26.42 -24.15 18.25
C SER A 304 -25.93 -23.21 19.37
N ARG A 305 -25.08 -22.24 19.00
CA ARG A 305 -24.57 -21.20 19.91
C ARG A 305 -25.40 -19.90 19.86
N HIS A 306 -26.58 -19.98 19.26
CA HIS A 306 -27.49 -18.86 19.01
C HIS A 306 -28.52 -18.72 20.14
N THR A 307 -29.14 -17.55 20.28
CA THR A 307 -30.10 -17.28 21.37
C THR A 307 -31.40 -18.07 21.19
N SER A 308 -32.22 -18.15 22.25
CA SER A 308 -33.58 -18.71 22.15
C SER A 308 -34.46 -17.96 21.15
N GLU A 309 -34.26 -16.64 21.03
CA GLU A 309 -34.89 -15.77 20.02
C GLU A 309 -34.44 -16.12 18.60
N ASP A 310 -33.13 -16.31 18.37
CA ASP A 310 -32.57 -16.74 17.07
C ASP A 310 -33.15 -18.11 16.64
N GLN A 311 -33.39 -19.00 17.59
CA GLN A 311 -34.03 -20.30 17.34
C GLN A 311 -35.52 -20.18 17.01
N GLU A 312 -36.25 -19.26 17.67
CA GLU A 312 -37.66 -18.98 17.36
C GLU A 312 -37.80 -18.40 15.94
N ILE A 313 -36.99 -17.38 15.61
CA ILE A 313 -36.89 -16.82 14.25
C ILE A 313 -36.51 -17.92 13.25
N GLY A 314 -35.51 -18.76 13.59
CA GLY A 314 -35.07 -19.86 12.74
C GLY A 314 -36.18 -20.88 12.44
N ARG A 315 -37.05 -21.21 13.40
CA ARG A 315 -38.21 -22.11 13.18
C ARG A 315 -39.25 -21.49 12.26
N LEU A 316 -39.58 -20.21 12.46
CA LEU A 316 -40.52 -19.48 11.61
C LEU A 316 -40.02 -19.39 10.17
N LEU A 317 -38.74 -19.02 9.98
CA LEU A 317 -38.12 -18.98 8.66
C LEU A 317 -38.02 -20.37 8.00
N LEU A 318 -37.76 -21.43 8.77
CA LEU A 318 -37.77 -22.80 8.24
C LEU A 318 -39.17 -23.21 7.73
N SER A 319 -40.25 -22.74 8.37
CA SER A 319 -41.63 -23.02 7.92
C SER A 319 -42.01 -22.35 6.59
N LEU A 320 -41.21 -21.38 6.12
CA LEU A 320 -41.35 -20.70 4.84
C LEU A 320 -40.49 -21.31 3.73
N ALA A 321 -39.61 -22.28 4.07
CA ALA A 321 -38.74 -22.91 3.10
C ALA A 321 -39.47 -24.04 2.37
N GLU A 322 -39.53 -23.96 1.04
CA GLU A 322 -39.97 -25.09 0.22
C GLU A 322 -38.98 -26.26 0.32
N PRO A 323 -39.46 -27.53 0.29
CA PRO A 323 -38.62 -28.71 0.39
C PRO A 323 -37.82 -28.95 -0.91
N GLY A 324 -36.71 -28.22 -1.05
CA GLY A 324 -35.70 -28.47 -2.09
C GLY A 324 -34.80 -29.68 -1.78
N PRO A 325 -34.02 -30.17 -2.77
CA PRO A 325 -33.10 -31.29 -2.59
C PRO A 325 -32.06 -31.01 -1.49
N ALA A 326 -31.84 -32.00 -0.63
CA ALA A 326 -31.04 -31.87 0.59
C ALA A 326 -29.60 -31.44 0.29
N GLY A 327 -29.25 -30.21 0.68
CA GLY A 327 -27.93 -29.61 0.48
C GLY A 327 -27.96 -28.21 -0.14
N ALA A 328 -29.08 -27.78 -0.72
CA ALA A 328 -29.26 -26.40 -1.14
C ALA A 328 -29.18 -25.45 0.07
N SER A 329 -28.29 -24.46 0.03
CA SER A 329 -28.28 -23.39 1.02
C SER A 329 -29.47 -22.47 0.78
N ASN A 330 -30.47 -22.51 1.68
CA ASN A 330 -31.58 -21.55 1.74
C ASN A 330 -31.05 -20.18 2.17
N ALA A 331 -30.27 -19.54 1.30
CA ALA A 331 -29.55 -18.31 1.57
C ALA A 331 -30.43 -17.06 1.49
N SER A 332 -31.56 -17.15 0.78
CA SER A 332 -32.58 -16.11 0.67
C SER A 332 -33.97 -16.74 0.75
N LEU A 333 -34.80 -16.29 1.67
CA LEU A 333 -36.18 -16.76 1.86
C LEU A 333 -37.17 -15.64 1.53
N THR A 334 -38.24 -15.94 0.78
CA THR A 334 -39.31 -14.96 0.53
C THR A 334 -40.29 -14.98 1.70
N LEU A 335 -40.54 -13.83 2.32
CA LEU A 335 -41.47 -13.70 3.44
C LEU A 335 -42.91 -13.71 2.91
N LYS A 336 -43.72 -14.68 3.32
CA LYS A 336 -45.15 -14.81 2.95
C LYS A 336 -45.97 -15.32 4.13
N GLY A 337 -47.23 -14.91 4.20
CA GLY A 337 -48.21 -15.32 5.21
C GLY A 337 -47.82 -14.93 6.65
N SER A 338 -48.66 -15.31 7.59
CA SER A 338 -48.55 -14.94 9.01
C SER A 338 -47.23 -15.37 9.67
N ALA A 339 -46.65 -16.51 9.26
CA ALA A 339 -45.32 -16.93 9.70
C ALA A 339 -44.20 -15.99 9.21
N GLY A 340 -44.30 -15.46 7.98
CA GLY A 340 -43.38 -14.46 7.44
C GLY A 340 -43.49 -13.11 8.14
N ALA A 341 -44.70 -12.67 8.46
CA ALA A 341 -44.91 -11.41 9.19
C ALA A 341 -44.39 -11.51 10.64
N LEU A 342 -44.68 -12.61 11.34
CA LEU A 342 -44.14 -12.88 12.68
C LEU A 342 -42.60 -12.99 12.68
N ALA A 343 -42.01 -13.61 11.66
CA ALA A 343 -40.56 -13.66 11.51
C ALA A 343 -39.96 -12.24 11.34
N LEU A 344 -40.58 -11.39 10.50
CA LEU A 344 -40.12 -10.02 10.29
C LEU A 344 -40.24 -9.16 11.55
N ASP A 345 -41.36 -9.26 12.29
CA ASP A 345 -41.55 -8.55 13.57
C ASP A 345 -40.44 -8.91 14.58
N LEU A 346 -40.12 -10.19 14.75
CA LEU A 346 -39.04 -10.64 15.65
C LEU A 346 -37.65 -10.20 15.16
N ILE A 347 -37.41 -10.26 13.85
CA ILE A 347 -36.13 -9.81 13.26
C ILE A 347 -35.91 -8.30 13.47
N LEU A 348 -36.95 -7.47 13.27
CA LEU A 348 -36.92 -6.04 13.53
C LEU A 348 -36.77 -5.74 15.03
N ALA A 349 -37.51 -6.44 15.89
CA ALA A 349 -37.40 -6.31 17.35
C ALA A 349 -35.99 -6.61 17.87
N SER A 350 -35.27 -7.55 17.23
CA SER A 350 -33.89 -7.89 17.60
C SER A 350 -32.84 -6.82 17.25
N GLY A 351 -33.19 -5.76 16.51
CA GLY A 351 -32.29 -4.66 16.14
C GLY A 351 -31.14 -5.02 15.18
N ARG A 352 -31.16 -6.24 14.62
CA ARG A 352 -30.10 -6.82 13.76
C ARG A 352 -30.47 -6.89 12.27
N CYS A 353 -31.60 -6.28 11.89
CA CYS A 353 -32.07 -6.17 10.52
C CYS A 353 -31.35 -5.02 9.77
N ARG A 354 -30.91 -5.25 8.52
CA ARG A 354 -30.31 -4.25 7.64
C ARG A 354 -30.89 -4.31 6.24
N MET A 355 -30.94 -3.17 5.54
CA MET A 355 -31.45 -3.07 4.17
C MET A 355 -30.38 -3.38 3.12
N GLN A 356 -30.67 -4.27 2.17
CA GLN A 356 -29.93 -4.54 0.92
C GLN A 356 -28.43 -4.91 1.03
N GLY A 357 -27.83 -5.01 2.23
CA GLY A 357 -26.44 -5.46 2.39
C GLY A 357 -25.90 -5.42 3.83
N PRO A 358 -24.74 -6.07 4.11
CA PRO A 358 -24.16 -6.15 5.46
C PRO A 358 -23.78 -4.79 6.08
N GLU A 359 -23.41 -3.82 5.25
CA GLU A 359 -23.12 -2.44 5.65
C GLU A 359 -24.35 -1.51 5.53
N GLY A 360 -25.46 -1.98 4.93
CA GLY A 360 -26.66 -1.20 4.70
C GLY A 360 -27.35 -0.74 6.00
N PRO A 361 -28.21 0.31 5.95
CA PRO A 361 -28.76 0.92 7.15
C PRO A 361 -29.54 -0.09 8.00
N ARG A 362 -29.38 -0.01 9.33
CA ARG A 362 -30.18 -0.80 10.28
C ARG A 362 -31.64 -0.35 10.21
N LEU A 363 -32.56 -1.31 10.31
CA LEU A 363 -34.00 -1.10 10.22
C LEU A 363 -34.67 -1.25 11.59
N SER A 364 -35.59 -0.35 11.91
CA SER A 364 -36.43 -0.39 13.11
C SER A 364 -37.90 -0.72 12.78
N GLN A 365 -38.63 -1.23 13.77
CA GLN A 365 -40.07 -1.46 13.64
C GLN A 365 -40.81 -0.11 13.60
N GLY A 366 -41.67 0.07 12.61
CA GLY A 366 -42.55 1.23 12.45
C GLY A 366 -43.95 0.98 13.02
N GLU A 367 -44.67 2.06 13.31
CA GLU A 367 -46.09 2.01 13.68
C GLU A 367 -46.98 1.70 12.46
N SER A 368 -48.18 1.18 12.71
CA SER A 368 -49.16 0.92 11.65
C SER A 368 -49.63 2.22 11.00
N ARG A 369 -49.79 2.24 9.67
CA ARG A 369 -50.24 3.42 8.90
C ARG A 369 -51.38 3.06 7.94
N PRO A 370 -52.33 3.96 7.65
CA PRO A 370 -53.37 3.70 6.66
C PRO A 370 -52.79 3.68 5.23
N LEU A 371 -53.37 2.83 4.37
CA LEU A 371 -53.05 2.70 2.95
C LEU A 371 -54.22 3.11 2.06
N ASP A 372 -54.00 4.18 1.30
CA ASP A 372 -54.81 4.62 0.16
C ASP A 372 -54.15 4.20 -1.17
N PHE A 373 -54.81 4.46 -2.30
CA PHE A 373 -54.22 4.32 -3.64
C PHE A 373 -54.33 5.62 -4.42
N ALA A 374 -53.32 5.94 -5.23
CA ALA A 374 -53.35 7.09 -6.13
C ALA A 374 -52.57 6.85 -7.42
N TRP A 375 -52.96 7.56 -8.47
CA TRP A 375 -52.26 7.55 -9.75
C TRP A 375 -50.92 8.31 -9.68
N ARG A 376 -49.82 7.62 -10.00
CA ARG A 376 -48.47 8.19 -10.08
C ARG A 376 -47.95 8.12 -11.53
N ARG A 377 -47.28 9.18 -11.98
CA ARG A 377 -46.63 9.23 -13.30
C ARG A 377 -45.36 8.38 -13.26
N SER A 378 -45.22 7.48 -14.23
CA SER A 378 -44.08 6.61 -14.50
C SER A 378 -43.57 6.93 -15.92
N GLU A 379 -42.38 6.44 -16.29
CA GLU A 379 -41.76 6.69 -17.60
C GLU A 379 -42.64 6.26 -18.79
N ARG A 380 -43.47 5.22 -18.58
CA ARG A 380 -44.32 4.61 -19.63
C ARG A 380 -45.81 4.95 -19.53
N GLY A 381 -46.22 5.82 -18.60
CA GLY A 381 -47.63 6.17 -18.39
C GLY A 381 -47.97 6.49 -16.94
N TRP A 382 -49.21 6.22 -16.54
CA TRP A 382 -49.68 6.33 -15.16
C TRP A 382 -49.87 4.94 -14.56
N GLN A 383 -49.45 4.75 -13.31
CA GLN A 383 -49.63 3.49 -12.59
C GLN A 383 -50.31 3.75 -11.25
N LEU A 384 -51.15 2.82 -10.81
CA LEU A 384 -51.79 2.91 -9.50
C LEU A 384 -50.78 2.44 -8.45
N GLN A 385 -50.47 3.29 -7.47
CA GLN A 385 -49.54 2.99 -6.40
C GLN A 385 -50.18 3.18 -5.05
N GLY A 386 -49.81 2.32 -4.10
CA GLY A 386 -50.17 2.48 -2.69
C GLY A 386 -49.54 3.73 -2.09
N VAL A 387 -50.35 4.59 -1.49
CA VAL A 387 -49.92 5.81 -0.81
C VAL A 387 -50.37 5.76 0.64
N SER A 388 -49.46 6.00 1.56
CA SER A 388 -49.80 6.22 2.97
C SER A 388 -49.52 7.65 3.39
N ARG A 389 -50.03 8.06 4.55
CA ARG A 389 -49.69 9.33 5.22
C ARG A 389 -49.03 9.01 6.57
N PRO A 390 -47.74 9.36 6.81
CA PRO A 390 -46.78 10.00 5.91
C PRO A 390 -46.41 9.16 4.68
N ALA A 391 -46.00 9.83 3.60
CA ALA A 391 -45.64 9.21 2.34
C ALA A 391 -44.44 8.25 2.48
N VAL A 392 -44.58 7.04 1.97
CA VAL A 392 -43.54 6.00 1.98
C VAL A 392 -42.92 5.79 0.60
N LYS A 393 -41.68 5.27 0.60
CA LYS A 393 -40.91 5.08 -0.63
C LYS A 393 -41.23 3.76 -1.34
N GLN A 394 -41.61 2.72 -0.59
CA GLN A 394 -41.92 1.40 -1.15
C GLN A 394 -42.96 0.67 -0.29
N VAL A 395 -43.86 -0.04 -0.96
CA VAL A 395 -44.90 -0.90 -0.38
C VAL A 395 -44.70 -2.33 -0.89
N PHE A 396 -44.85 -3.32 -0.03
CA PHE A 396 -44.67 -4.75 -0.33
C PHE A 396 -45.66 -5.60 0.49
N GLN A 397 -45.81 -6.88 0.15
CA GLN A 397 -46.86 -7.75 0.73
C GLN A 397 -46.27 -9.01 1.38
N ILE A 398 -46.77 -9.36 2.57
CA ILE A 398 -46.41 -10.58 3.31
C ILE A 398 -47.67 -11.26 3.84
N ASP A 399 -48.34 -10.61 4.78
CA ASP A 399 -49.55 -11.04 5.51
C ASP A 399 -50.47 -9.81 5.62
N GLY A 400 -50.89 -9.31 4.45
CA GLY A 400 -51.29 -7.92 4.25
C GLY A 400 -50.13 -7.02 3.78
N PRO A 401 -50.42 -5.74 3.48
CA PRO A 401 -49.44 -4.77 2.98
C PRO A 401 -48.53 -4.25 4.10
N TRP A 402 -47.29 -3.94 3.73
CA TRP A 402 -46.23 -3.41 4.60
C TRP A 402 -45.49 -2.28 3.87
N TYR A 403 -44.95 -1.33 4.62
CA TYR A 403 -44.19 -0.21 4.07
C TYR A 403 -42.70 -0.27 4.45
N PHE A 404 -41.88 0.35 3.60
CA PHE A 404 -40.51 0.74 3.94
C PHE A 404 -40.33 2.25 3.74
N ASP A 405 -39.81 2.89 4.79
CA ASP A 405 -39.49 4.32 4.83
C ASP A 405 -37.98 4.49 4.91
N SER A 406 -37.36 4.95 3.82
CA SER A 406 -35.91 5.12 3.74
C SER A 406 -35.38 6.31 4.54
N VAL A 407 -36.25 7.26 4.93
CA VAL A 407 -35.86 8.46 5.67
C VAL A 407 -35.83 8.13 7.17
N THR A 408 -36.92 7.56 7.69
CA THR A 408 -36.98 7.14 9.11
C THR A 408 -36.29 5.79 9.36
N ARG A 409 -35.94 5.05 8.30
CA ARG A 409 -35.35 3.69 8.34
C ARG A 409 -36.26 2.67 9.04
N CYS A 410 -37.57 2.90 8.99
CA CYS A 410 -38.58 2.03 9.59
C CYS A 410 -39.26 1.12 8.58
N VAL A 411 -39.66 -0.07 9.06
CA VAL A 411 -40.53 -1.02 8.36
C VAL A 411 -41.72 -1.33 9.26
N GLY A 412 -42.94 -1.18 8.75
CA GLY A 412 -44.17 -1.40 9.52
C GLY A 412 -45.33 -1.90 8.65
N PRO A 413 -46.40 -2.44 9.27
CA PRO A 413 -47.59 -2.86 8.57
C PRO A 413 -48.39 -1.66 8.04
N LEU A 414 -49.22 -1.92 7.04
CA LEU A 414 -50.21 -0.99 6.52
C LEU A 414 -51.62 -1.51 6.79
N GLU A 415 -52.51 -0.64 7.25
CA GLU A 415 -53.92 -0.91 7.48
C GLU A 415 -54.77 -0.46 6.30
N THR A 416 -55.74 -1.29 5.92
CA THR A 416 -56.70 -1.01 4.85
C THR A 416 -57.99 -1.78 5.11
N GLU A 417 -59.13 -1.22 4.73
CA GLU A 417 -60.44 -1.89 4.81
C GLU A 417 -60.70 -2.82 3.61
N LEU A 418 -59.83 -2.79 2.59
CA LEU A 418 -59.92 -3.59 1.37
C LEU A 418 -59.50 -5.06 1.61
N ASP A 419 -60.04 -5.97 0.80
CA ASP A 419 -59.70 -7.39 0.88
C ASP A 419 -58.21 -7.64 0.51
N PRO A 420 -57.46 -8.48 1.25
CA PRO A 420 -56.04 -8.73 1.00
C PRO A 420 -55.70 -9.24 -0.41
N GLY A 421 -56.60 -10.00 -1.05
CA GLY A 421 -56.41 -10.47 -2.42
C GLY A 421 -56.64 -9.37 -3.46
N LEU A 422 -57.59 -8.46 -3.19
CA LEU A 422 -57.84 -7.30 -4.03
C LEU A 422 -56.67 -6.30 -3.98
N VAL A 423 -56.11 -6.06 -2.79
CA VAL A 423 -54.91 -5.23 -2.60
C VAL A 423 -53.71 -5.76 -3.40
N GLU A 424 -53.56 -7.08 -3.51
CA GLU A 424 -52.48 -7.70 -4.28
C GLU A 424 -52.61 -7.42 -5.78
N GLU A 425 -53.82 -7.44 -6.34
CA GLU A 425 -54.07 -7.12 -7.75
C GLU A 425 -53.98 -5.61 -8.04
N LEU A 426 -54.43 -4.75 -7.14
CA LEU A 426 -54.27 -3.29 -7.28
C LEU A 426 -52.79 -2.87 -7.30
N LEU A 427 -51.93 -3.51 -6.49
CA LEU A 427 -50.48 -3.30 -6.51
C LEU A 427 -49.81 -3.81 -7.80
N LYS A 428 -50.38 -4.83 -8.46
CA LYS A 428 -49.91 -5.34 -9.76
C LYS A 428 -50.37 -4.50 -10.96
N SER A 429 -51.04 -3.35 -10.74
CA SER A 429 -51.62 -2.56 -11.84
C SER A 429 -50.63 -2.26 -12.99
N PRO A 430 -51.04 -2.41 -14.25
CA PRO A 430 -50.20 -2.07 -15.40
C PRO A 430 -50.05 -0.56 -15.56
N THR A 431 -49.04 -0.12 -16.30
CA THR A 431 -48.90 1.29 -16.71
C THR A 431 -49.90 1.64 -17.81
N ILE A 432 -50.80 2.58 -17.55
CA ILE A 432 -51.88 3.01 -18.45
C ILE A 432 -51.51 4.35 -19.13
N PRO A 433 -51.69 4.51 -20.46
CA PRO A 433 -51.50 5.79 -21.14
C PRO A 433 -52.46 6.88 -20.65
N LYS A 434 -52.02 8.16 -20.64
CA LYS A 434 -52.84 9.29 -20.15
C LYS A 434 -54.23 9.38 -20.79
N ALA A 435 -54.36 9.04 -22.07
CA ALA A 435 -55.63 9.06 -22.80
C ALA A 435 -56.67 8.04 -22.30
N GLN A 436 -56.26 7.02 -21.56
CA GLN A 436 -57.14 5.98 -20.99
C GLN A 436 -57.31 6.14 -19.47
N LEU A 437 -56.65 7.13 -18.85
CA LEU A 437 -56.64 7.32 -17.40
C LEU A 437 -58.02 7.66 -16.83
N GLU A 438 -58.78 8.52 -17.51
CA GLU A 438 -60.14 8.91 -17.09
C GLU A 438 -61.11 7.71 -17.16
N ALA A 439 -61.08 6.95 -18.25
CA ALA A 439 -61.88 5.74 -18.41
C ALA A 439 -61.51 4.66 -17.36
N ALA A 440 -60.22 4.38 -17.18
CA ALA A 440 -59.75 3.41 -16.19
C ALA A 440 -60.07 3.83 -14.75
N THR A 441 -60.03 5.12 -14.43
CA THR A 441 -60.42 5.63 -13.10
C THR A 441 -61.93 5.46 -12.88
N GLY A 442 -62.75 5.74 -13.90
CA GLY A 442 -64.20 5.54 -13.84
C GLY A 442 -64.60 4.06 -13.67
N GLU A 443 -63.97 3.15 -14.41
CA GLU A 443 -64.21 1.71 -14.26
C GLU A 443 -63.75 1.19 -12.88
N LEU A 444 -62.59 1.62 -12.39
CA LEU A 444 -62.10 1.21 -11.06
C LEU A 444 -63.00 1.74 -9.93
N GLN A 445 -63.47 2.99 -9.99
CA GLN A 445 -64.44 3.53 -9.03
C GLN A 445 -65.80 2.83 -9.10
N HIS A 446 -66.24 2.41 -10.28
CA HIS A 446 -67.49 1.65 -10.44
C HIS A 446 -67.37 0.22 -9.89
N LEU A 447 -66.23 -0.45 -10.10
CA LEU A 447 -65.96 -1.79 -9.58
C LEU A 447 -65.69 -1.80 -8.07
N LEU A 448 -65.08 -0.73 -7.55
CA LEU A 448 -64.67 -0.57 -6.15
C LEU A 448 -65.12 0.80 -5.59
N PRO A 449 -66.40 0.94 -5.18
CA PRO A 449 -66.95 2.23 -4.72
C PRO A 449 -66.25 2.82 -3.50
N ASP A 450 -65.65 1.96 -2.66
CA ASP A 450 -64.92 2.35 -1.45
C ASP A 450 -63.51 2.91 -1.74
N LEU A 451 -63.04 2.84 -3.00
CA LEU A 451 -61.70 3.27 -3.42
C LEU A 451 -61.70 4.72 -3.93
N SER A 452 -61.33 5.67 -3.06
CA SER A 452 -61.28 7.10 -3.39
C SER A 452 -60.08 7.47 -4.28
N LEU A 453 -60.20 7.22 -5.59
CA LEU A 453 -59.18 7.59 -6.59
C LEU A 453 -59.41 9.01 -7.15
N GLU A 454 -58.57 9.97 -6.78
CA GLU A 454 -58.55 11.28 -7.44
C GLU A 454 -57.81 11.23 -8.79
N LEU A 455 -58.38 11.85 -9.82
CA LEU A 455 -57.67 12.10 -11.08
C LEU A 455 -56.53 13.10 -10.82
N PRO A 456 -55.30 12.86 -11.33
CA PRO A 456 -54.22 13.83 -11.19
C PRO A 456 -54.63 15.17 -11.77
N ALA A 457 -54.71 16.19 -10.92
CA ALA A 457 -55.08 17.54 -11.33
C ALA A 457 -54.24 17.94 -12.54
N ALA A 458 -54.90 18.26 -13.66
CA ALA A 458 -54.20 18.67 -14.87
C ALA A 458 -53.40 19.93 -14.56
N ALA A 459 -52.09 19.75 -14.37
CA ALA A 459 -51.16 20.86 -14.24
C ALA A 459 -51.43 21.81 -15.41
N ARG A 460 -51.86 23.03 -15.11
CA ARG A 460 -52.03 24.08 -16.12
C ARG A 460 -50.64 24.38 -16.64
N VAL A 461 -50.28 23.71 -17.72
CA VAL A 461 -48.98 23.88 -18.34
C VAL A 461 -48.99 25.24 -19.01
N GLU A 462 -48.36 26.21 -18.37
CA GLU A 462 -47.97 27.45 -19.03
C GLU A 462 -47.03 27.06 -20.18
N ILE A 463 -47.51 27.26 -21.41
CA ILE A 463 -46.70 27.09 -22.62
C ILE A 463 -46.00 28.42 -22.87
N LYS A 464 -44.71 28.49 -22.58
CA LYS A 464 -43.88 29.65 -22.95
C LYS A 464 -43.26 29.39 -24.32
N LYS A 465 -43.60 30.22 -25.32
CA LYS A 465 -42.87 30.20 -26.60
C LYS A 465 -41.57 30.98 -26.45
N ILE A 466 -40.46 30.41 -26.89
CA ILE A 466 -39.15 31.07 -27.00
C ILE A 466 -38.76 31.01 -28.49
N ALA A 467 -38.55 32.17 -29.12
CA ALA A 467 -38.30 32.30 -30.55
C ALA A 467 -37.57 33.61 -30.84
N GLY A 468 -36.62 33.59 -31.79
CA GLY A 468 -35.78 34.76 -32.11
C GLY A 468 -34.84 35.16 -30.96
N VAL A 469 -34.28 34.15 -30.28
CA VAL A 469 -33.31 34.31 -29.20
C VAL A 469 -32.02 33.63 -29.65
N GLU A 470 -30.92 34.37 -29.69
CA GLU A 470 -29.62 33.82 -30.06
C GLU A 470 -29.16 32.77 -29.04
N PRO A 471 -28.63 31.61 -29.48
CA PRO A 471 -28.14 30.57 -28.59
C PRO A 471 -26.87 31.01 -27.84
N MET A 472 -26.88 30.88 -26.51
CA MET A 472 -25.68 31.06 -25.70
C MET A 472 -24.93 29.72 -25.58
N PRO A 473 -23.66 29.62 -26.05
CA PRO A 473 -22.93 28.36 -26.07
C PRO A 473 -22.48 27.95 -24.65
N GLN A 474 -22.76 26.70 -24.28
CA GLN A 474 -22.45 26.13 -22.97
C GLN A 474 -21.63 24.83 -23.08
N LEU A 475 -20.59 24.69 -22.26
CA LEU A 475 -19.88 23.43 -22.06
C LEU A 475 -20.14 22.91 -20.64
N VAL A 476 -20.74 21.72 -20.53
CA VAL A 476 -20.96 21.03 -19.26
C VAL A 476 -19.89 19.97 -19.06
N LEU A 477 -19.01 20.17 -18.09
CA LEU A 477 -17.93 19.23 -17.78
C LEU A 477 -18.46 18.10 -16.89
N ARG A 478 -18.21 16.85 -17.27
CA ARG A 478 -18.71 15.64 -16.59
C ARG A 478 -17.66 14.56 -16.50
N GLY A 479 -17.81 13.69 -15.50
CA GLY A 479 -16.99 12.50 -15.26
C GLY A 479 -17.86 11.25 -15.27
N LEU A 480 -17.41 10.21 -15.96
CA LEU A 480 -18.02 8.89 -15.96
C LEU A 480 -17.08 7.90 -15.27
N PRO A 481 -17.36 7.45 -14.03
CA PRO A 481 -16.58 6.39 -13.40
C PRO A 481 -16.76 5.06 -14.14
N ARG A 482 -15.68 4.28 -14.27
CA ARG A 482 -15.65 3.01 -15.01
C ARG A 482 -15.10 1.91 -14.11
N GLU A 483 -15.81 0.78 -13.99
CA GLU A 483 -15.31 -0.32 -13.16
C GLU A 483 -13.99 -0.88 -13.71
N GLY A 484 -12.96 -0.92 -12.86
CA GLY A 484 -11.64 -1.46 -13.21
C GLY A 484 -10.82 -0.64 -14.22
N ARG A 485 -11.22 0.61 -14.51
CA ARG A 485 -10.49 1.54 -15.40
C ARG A 485 -10.54 2.96 -14.84
N ASP A 486 -9.70 3.83 -15.38
CA ASP A 486 -9.74 5.25 -15.02
C ASP A 486 -11.07 5.91 -15.44
N PRO A 487 -11.58 6.88 -14.65
CA PRO A 487 -12.77 7.65 -15.01
C PRO A 487 -12.56 8.42 -16.32
N LEU A 488 -13.61 8.50 -17.14
CA LEU A 488 -13.59 9.27 -18.38
C LEU A 488 -14.18 10.66 -18.12
N TYR A 489 -13.35 11.70 -18.25
CA TYR A 489 -13.78 13.10 -18.19
C TYR A 489 -14.06 13.62 -19.60
N PHE A 490 -15.15 14.36 -19.77
CA PHE A 490 -15.59 14.91 -21.06
C PHE A 490 -16.34 16.23 -20.89
N ALA A 491 -16.29 17.06 -21.93
CA ALA A 491 -17.11 18.25 -22.07
C ALA A 491 -18.29 17.95 -23.00
N GLN A 492 -19.50 18.25 -22.55
CA GLN A 492 -20.71 18.11 -23.36
C GLN A 492 -21.19 19.49 -23.83
N LEU A 493 -21.32 19.66 -25.14
CA LEU A 493 -21.85 20.87 -25.75
C LEU A 493 -23.37 20.97 -25.55
N ALA A 494 -23.81 22.16 -25.12
CA ALA A 494 -25.21 22.54 -25.06
C ALA A 494 -25.35 24.01 -25.47
N PHE A 495 -26.57 24.43 -25.79
CA PHE A 495 -26.94 25.82 -26.04
C PHE A 495 -28.06 26.22 -25.09
N ASP A 496 -27.88 27.31 -24.35
CA ASP A 496 -28.90 27.86 -23.47
C ASP A 496 -29.75 28.92 -24.19
N TYR A 497 -31.07 28.73 -24.12
CA TYR A 497 -32.07 29.64 -24.65
C TYR A 497 -32.97 30.13 -23.51
N GLU A 498 -32.72 31.33 -22.99
CA GLU A 498 -33.39 31.92 -21.80
C GLU A 498 -33.49 30.97 -20.58
N GLY A 499 -32.42 30.24 -20.26
CA GLY A 499 -32.36 29.29 -19.14
C GLY A 499 -32.87 27.88 -19.46
N VAL A 500 -33.09 27.57 -20.74
CA VAL A 500 -33.36 26.21 -21.24
C VAL A 500 -32.15 25.71 -22.04
N SER A 501 -31.24 25.03 -21.34
CA SER A 501 -30.06 24.37 -21.93
C SER A 501 -30.42 23.09 -22.70
N LEU A 502 -29.95 22.98 -23.95
CA LEU A 502 -30.26 21.90 -24.89
C LEU A 502 -29.00 21.41 -25.62
N ALA A 503 -28.80 20.09 -25.68
CA ALA A 503 -27.78 19.49 -26.53
C ALA A 503 -28.16 19.63 -28.02
N PRO A 504 -27.23 20.01 -28.94
CA PRO A 504 -27.50 20.18 -30.36
C PRO A 504 -27.64 18.85 -31.12
N THR A 505 -28.61 18.03 -30.72
CA THR A 505 -28.92 16.74 -31.33
C THR A 505 -30.17 16.83 -32.22
N GLY A 506 -30.01 16.53 -33.51
CA GLY A 506 -31.10 16.49 -34.49
C GLY A 506 -31.37 17.82 -35.21
N GLU A 507 -32.03 17.71 -36.36
CA GLU A 507 -32.30 18.82 -37.31
C GLU A 507 -33.64 19.56 -37.03
N GLU A 508 -34.36 19.18 -35.98
CA GLU A 508 -35.66 19.78 -35.66
C GLU A 508 -35.51 21.24 -35.19
N VAL A 509 -36.06 22.17 -35.99
CA VAL A 509 -36.06 23.62 -35.74
C VAL A 509 -37.01 24.01 -34.60
N SER A 510 -38.10 23.28 -34.37
CA SER A 510 -39.03 23.55 -33.25
C SER A 510 -39.11 22.36 -32.30
N LEU A 511 -38.66 22.56 -31.06
CA LEU A 511 -38.64 21.53 -30.02
C LEU A 511 -39.61 21.85 -28.89
N ARG A 512 -40.26 20.80 -28.38
CA ARG A 512 -41.17 20.86 -27.23
C ARG A 512 -40.51 20.27 -25.99
N ILE A 513 -40.14 21.12 -25.05
CA ILE A 513 -39.30 20.74 -23.89
C ILE A 513 -40.12 20.87 -22.60
N GLU A 514 -40.24 19.81 -21.80
CA GLU A 514 -40.88 19.84 -20.47
C GLU A 514 -39.80 20.06 -19.39
N GLN A 515 -39.74 21.26 -18.79
CA GLN A 515 -38.73 21.60 -17.77
C GLN A 515 -39.38 22.29 -16.56
N LYS A 516 -39.04 21.84 -15.34
CA LYS A 516 -39.60 22.34 -14.06
C LYS A 516 -41.14 22.45 -14.02
N GLY A 517 -41.85 21.59 -14.76
CA GLY A 517 -43.32 21.56 -14.83
C GLY A 517 -43.97 22.54 -15.82
N ARG A 518 -43.17 23.29 -16.58
CA ARG A 518 -43.61 24.12 -17.73
C ARG A 518 -43.25 23.43 -19.04
N ILE A 519 -43.97 23.75 -20.11
CA ILE A 519 -43.60 23.32 -21.47
C ILE A 519 -43.12 24.54 -22.24
N TYR A 520 -41.92 24.43 -22.79
CA TYR A 520 -41.34 25.42 -23.68
C TYR A 520 -41.54 24.94 -25.11
N LEU A 521 -42.01 25.84 -25.96
CA LEU A 521 -41.96 25.66 -27.41
C LEU A 521 -40.81 26.53 -27.90
N LEU A 522 -39.66 25.89 -28.13
CA LEU A 522 -38.40 26.53 -28.51
C LEU A 522 -38.23 26.45 -30.02
N GLU A 523 -37.98 27.59 -30.67
CA GLU A 523 -37.50 27.67 -32.05
C GLU A 523 -35.97 27.88 -32.02
N ARG A 524 -35.21 26.92 -32.57
CA ARG A 524 -33.73 26.89 -32.60
C ARG A 524 -33.17 27.64 -33.79
N GLU A 525 -32.05 28.33 -33.59
CA GLU A 525 -31.30 28.98 -34.66
C GLU A 525 -30.09 28.12 -35.07
N LEU A 526 -30.35 27.13 -35.94
CA LEU A 526 -29.36 26.12 -36.35
C LEU A 526 -28.09 26.72 -36.99
N GLU A 527 -28.20 27.83 -37.72
CA GLU A 527 -27.04 28.53 -38.31
C GLU A 527 -26.15 29.16 -37.22
N ALA A 528 -26.73 29.69 -36.15
CA ALA A 528 -26.00 30.24 -35.02
C ALA A 528 -25.37 29.13 -34.15
N GLU A 529 -26.10 28.04 -33.90
CA GLU A 529 -25.56 26.85 -33.20
C GLU A 529 -24.33 26.29 -33.93
N GLU A 530 -24.40 26.10 -35.25
CA GLU A 530 -23.28 25.59 -36.05
C GLU A 530 -22.14 26.63 -36.19
N GLY A 531 -22.45 27.92 -36.24
CA GLY A 531 -21.46 29.00 -36.20
C GLY A 531 -20.62 29.03 -34.92
N TRP A 532 -21.24 28.81 -33.75
CA TRP A 532 -20.52 28.63 -32.48
C TRP A 532 -19.72 27.33 -32.46
N ARG A 533 -20.28 26.24 -32.97
CA ARG A 533 -19.62 24.93 -33.03
C ARG A 533 -18.33 24.94 -33.85
N GLN A 534 -18.26 25.77 -34.90
CA GLN A 534 -17.05 25.96 -35.71
C GLN A 534 -15.99 26.85 -35.03
N GLN A 535 -16.34 27.59 -33.99
CA GLN A 535 -15.40 28.38 -33.18
C GLN A 535 -14.74 27.57 -32.06
N LEU A 536 -15.28 26.40 -31.70
CA LEU A 536 -14.65 25.46 -30.75
C LEU A 536 -13.27 25.04 -31.30
N PRO A 537 -12.15 25.33 -30.60
CA PRO A 537 -10.82 25.08 -31.14
C PRO A 537 -10.54 23.59 -31.30
N ALA A 538 -10.52 23.14 -32.55
CA ALA A 538 -10.22 21.75 -32.96
C ALA A 538 -8.82 21.25 -32.54
N SER A 539 -7.97 22.13 -32.01
CA SER A 539 -6.62 21.81 -31.52
C SER A 539 -6.57 21.22 -30.11
N CYS A 540 -7.67 21.23 -29.35
CA CYS A 540 -7.67 20.85 -27.94
C CYS A 540 -8.65 19.73 -27.60
N LEU A 541 -9.85 19.76 -28.17
CA LEU A 541 -10.98 18.88 -27.82
C LEU A 541 -11.32 17.95 -28.99
N GLU A 542 -11.17 16.64 -28.80
CA GLU A 542 -11.51 15.61 -29.79
C GLU A 542 -12.99 15.21 -29.65
N ALA A 543 -13.75 15.29 -30.74
CA ALA A 543 -15.16 14.89 -30.75
C ALA A 543 -15.31 13.35 -30.82
N LEU A 544 -16.11 12.77 -29.92
CA LEU A 544 -16.32 11.31 -29.82
C LEU A 544 -17.22 10.70 -30.93
N GLY A 545 -17.50 11.45 -31.99
CA GLY A 545 -18.29 11.00 -33.15
C GLY A 545 -19.82 11.17 -33.01
N ASP A 546 -20.33 11.51 -31.83
CA ASP A 546 -21.72 11.95 -31.63
C ASP A 546 -21.94 13.43 -32.01
N GLY A 547 -20.84 14.18 -32.18
CA GLY A 547 -20.83 15.59 -32.54
C GLY A 547 -21.17 16.56 -31.40
N VAL A 548 -21.28 16.07 -30.16
CA VAL A 548 -21.73 16.82 -28.98
C VAL A 548 -20.82 16.59 -27.77
N THR A 549 -20.23 15.40 -27.67
CA THR A 549 -19.31 15.04 -26.59
C THR A 549 -17.87 15.17 -27.05
N TYR A 550 -17.09 15.90 -26.27
CA TYR A 550 -15.68 16.19 -26.53
C TYR A 550 -14.81 15.67 -25.39
N VAL A 551 -13.67 15.07 -25.72
CA VAL A 551 -12.66 14.59 -24.77
C VAL A 551 -11.32 15.26 -25.02
N LEU A 552 -10.51 15.36 -23.97
CA LEU A 552 -9.10 15.72 -24.12
C LEU A 552 -8.27 14.45 -24.34
N PRO A 553 -7.25 14.50 -25.22
CA PRO A 553 -6.36 13.37 -25.46
C PRO A 553 -5.52 13.05 -24.21
N GLY A 554 -5.39 11.77 -23.88
CA GLY A 554 -4.56 11.31 -22.76
C GLY A 554 -4.79 9.85 -22.40
N ASP A 555 -3.73 9.04 -22.47
CA ASP A 555 -3.73 7.63 -22.06
C ASP A 555 -3.50 7.53 -20.54
N GLY A 556 -4.56 7.17 -19.80
CA GLY A 556 -4.53 6.93 -18.36
C GLY A 556 -4.72 8.16 -17.47
N ALA A 557 -4.97 7.92 -16.18
CA ALA A 557 -5.41 8.93 -15.21
C ALA A 557 -4.51 10.18 -15.11
N LEU A 558 -3.18 10.00 -15.14
CA LEU A 558 -2.24 11.12 -15.05
C LEU A 558 -2.28 12.01 -16.30
N ALA A 559 -2.28 11.40 -17.49
CA ALA A 559 -2.32 12.15 -18.75
C ALA A 559 -3.65 12.91 -18.92
N GLN A 560 -4.78 12.25 -18.57
CA GLN A 560 -6.09 12.91 -18.48
C GLN A 560 -6.05 14.10 -17.50
N ALA A 561 -5.58 13.89 -16.26
CA ALA A 561 -5.51 14.96 -15.27
C ALA A 561 -4.62 16.14 -15.71
N GLN A 562 -3.49 15.88 -16.39
CA GLN A 562 -2.62 16.91 -16.95
C GLN A 562 -3.29 17.69 -18.08
N ALA A 563 -3.96 17.01 -19.02
CA ALA A 563 -4.66 17.65 -20.12
C ALA A 563 -5.82 18.54 -19.61
N TRP A 564 -6.61 18.03 -18.67
CA TRP A 564 -7.72 18.77 -18.06
C TRP A 564 -7.23 19.95 -17.20
N GLU A 565 -6.18 19.81 -16.39
CA GLU A 565 -5.57 20.95 -15.66
C GLU A 565 -5.17 22.08 -16.61
N TYR A 566 -4.46 21.73 -17.68
CA TYR A 566 -3.97 22.71 -18.65
C TYR A 566 -5.14 23.42 -19.34
N TRP A 567 -6.13 22.67 -19.80
CA TRP A 567 -7.30 23.23 -20.49
C TRP A 567 -8.15 24.13 -19.58
N LEU A 568 -8.44 23.67 -18.35
CA LEU A 568 -9.17 24.44 -17.33
C LEU A 568 -8.46 25.75 -16.95
N ARG A 569 -7.12 25.78 -16.95
CA ARG A 569 -6.36 26.98 -16.59
C ARG A 569 -6.12 27.93 -17.76
N VAL A 570 -5.88 27.41 -18.97
CA VAL A 570 -5.36 28.20 -20.09
C VAL A 570 -6.41 28.47 -21.16
N GLU A 571 -7.32 27.53 -21.43
CA GLU A 571 -8.29 27.66 -22.52
C GLU A 571 -9.68 28.10 -22.03
N VAL A 572 -10.14 27.64 -20.86
CA VAL A 572 -11.42 28.07 -20.27
C VAL A 572 -11.54 29.59 -20.15
N PRO A 573 -10.58 30.35 -19.59
CA PRO A 573 -10.70 31.80 -19.50
C PRO A 573 -10.76 32.52 -20.86
N LYS A 574 -10.18 31.93 -21.92
CA LYS A 574 -10.26 32.47 -23.28
C LYS A 574 -11.65 32.24 -23.89
N LEU A 575 -12.23 31.07 -23.65
CA LEU A 575 -13.58 30.72 -24.11
C LEU A 575 -14.63 31.56 -23.36
N GLU A 576 -14.49 31.75 -22.05
CA GLU A 576 -15.36 32.64 -21.27
C GLU A 576 -15.28 34.09 -21.77
N ALA A 577 -14.08 34.58 -22.10
CA ALA A 577 -13.90 35.91 -22.71
C ALA A 577 -14.50 36.03 -24.14
N GLN A 578 -14.77 34.91 -24.81
CA GLN A 578 -15.47 34.85 -26.10
C GLN A 578 -17.00 34.67 -25.96
N GLY A 579 -17.52 34.55 -24.73
CA GLY A 579 -18.95 34.40 -24.45
C GLY A 579 -19.41 32.96 -24.17
N TRP A 580 -18.50 32.00 -24.01
CA TRP A 580 -18.85 30.64 -23.62
C TRP A 580 -19.18 30.53 -22.12
N MET A 581 -20.26 29.83 -21.79
CA MET A 581 -20.58 29.46 -20.42
C MET A 581 -20.01 28.07 -20.09
N ILE A 582 -19.05 28.00 -19.18
CA ILE A 582 -18.42 26.72 -18.79
C ILE A 582 -18.89 26.36 -17.37
N THR A 583 -19.41 25.15 -17.21
CA THR A 583 -20.04 24.70 -15.95
C THR A 583 -19.60 23.29 -15.60
N GLU A 584 -19.01 23.12 -14.42
CA GLU A 584 -18.72 21.81 -13.84
C GLU A 584 -19.98 21.19 -13.26
N ALA A 585 -20.31 19.98 -13.71
CA ALA A 585 -21.37 19.18 -13.11
C ALA A 585 -20.85 18.44 -11.86
N THR A 586 -21.76 18.06 -10.97
CA THR A 586 -21.42 17.37 -9.70
C THR A 586 -20.79 15.99 -9.89
N ASP A 587 -20.84 15.44 -11.11
CA ASP A 587 -20.21 14.18 -11.52
C ASP A 587 -18.82 14.38 -12.15
N PHE A 588 -18.31 15.62 -12.32
CA PHE A 588 -17.00 15.88 -12.92
C PHE A 588 -15.83 15.31 -12.11
N GLY A 589 -15.86 15.38 -10.77
CA GLY A 589 -14.97 14.65 -9.86
C GLY A 589 -13.49 15.06 -9.82
N LEU A 590 -12.91 15.55 -10.92
CA LEU A 590 -11.49 15.89 -11.03
C LEU A 590 -11.14 17.14 -10.21
N ASN A 591 -10.47 16.95 -9.07
CA ASN A 591 -10.00 18.04 -8.21
C ASN A 591 -8.49 18.21 -8.36
N VAL A 592 -8.04 19.36 -8.88
CA VAL A 592 -6.61 19.71 -8.97
C VAL A 592 -6.30 20.89 -8.05
N TYR A 593 -5.56 20.63 -6.98
CA TYR A 593 -5.11 21.64 -6.01
C TYR A 593 -3.83 22.31 -6.48
N ALA A 594 -3.77 23.65 -6.42
CA ALA A 594 -2.53 24.39 -6.62
C ALA A 594 -1.63 24.26 -5.39
N GLY A 595 -0.44 23.67 -5.56
CA GLY A 595 0.58 23.50 -4.52
C GLY A 595 1.42 24.74 -4.25
N GLU A 596 0.81 25.92 -4.39
CA GLU A 596 1.41 27.25 -4.17
C GLU A 596 1.32 27.70 -2.70
N SER A 597 0.69 26.89 -1.83
CA SER A 597 0.71 27.06 -0.36
C SER A 597 2.14 27.11 0.19
N GLU A 598 2.31 27.55 1.45
CA GLU A 598 3.56 27.32 2.19
C GLU A 598 3.81 25.80 2.31
N TRP A 599 5.05 25.37 2.09
CA TRP A 599 5.47 23.97 2.29
C TRP A 599 6.14 23.87 3.65
N GLU A 600 5.75 22.89 4.45
CA GLU A 600 6.35 22.65 5.76
C GLU A 600 7.27 21.43 5.69
N ALA A 601 8.40 21.51 6.39
CA ALA A 601 9.23 20.34 6.65
C ALA A 601 9.59 20.27 8.13
N SER A 602 9.53 19.07 8.71
CA SER A 602 9.89 18.83 10.09
C SER A 602 11.07 17.86 10.21
N ILE A 603 11.96 18.16 11.16
CA ILE A 603 13.09 17.29 11.51
C ILE A 603 12.94 16.95 12.99
N THR A 604 12.67 15.68 13.27
CA THR A 604 12.54 15.15 14.63
C THR A 604 13.72 14.25 14.94
N ASN A 605 14.57 14.63 15.89
CA ASN A 605 15.75 13.84 16.27
C ASN A 605 15.37 12.70 17.23
N ASP A 606 16.11 11.59 17.18
CA ASP A 606 16.06 10.56 18.22
C ASP A 606 16.74 11.00 19.54
N GLU A 607 16.50 10.26 20.62
CA GLU A 607 17.02 10.57 21.96
C GLU A 607 18.56 10.66 22.05
N LYS A 608 19.28 10.15 21.04
CA LYS A 608 20.75 10.17 20.97
C LYS A 608 21.31 11.18 19.97
N GLY A 609 20.46 11.76 19.11
CA GLY A 609 20.86 12.68 18.04
C GLY A 609 21.62 12.03 16.89
N GLU A 610 21.67 10.68 16.82
CA GLU A 610 22.36 9.97 15.72
C GLU A 610 21.47 9.87 14.48
N TRP A 611 20.16 9.77 14.69
CA TRP A 611 19.14 9.68 13.64
C TRP A 611 18.10 10.77 13.80
N PHE A 612 17.51 11.17 12.68
CA PHE A 612 16.37 12.06 12.62
C PHE A 612 15.35 11.56 11.60
N ASP A 613 14.09 11.81 11.86
CA ASP A 613 12.99 11.55 10.94
C ASP A 613 12.65 12.87 10.23
N LEU A 614 12.82 12.90 8.90
CA LEU A 614 12.43 14.01 8.02
C LEU A 614 11.00 13.80 7.56
N SER A 615 10.13 14.78 7.77
CA SER A 615 8.84 14.86 7.09
C SER A 615 8.76 16.12 6.24
N LEU A 616 7.96 16.05 5.18
CA LEU A 616 7.74 17.12 4.23
C LEU A 616 6.27 17.09 3.84
N GLY A 617 5.58 18.22 3.93
CA GLY A 617 4.19 18.30 3.54
C GLY A 617 3.72 19.68 3.15
N ILE A 618 2.44 19.72 2.78
CA ILE A 618 1.74 20.92 2.33
C ILE A 618 0.32 20.89 2.88
N GLU A 619 -0.21 22.05 3.26
CA GLU A 619 -1.59 22.15 3.71
C GLU A 619 -2.55 22.33 2.53
N ILE A 620 -3.56 21.46 2.45
CA ILE A 620 -4.63 21.44 1.44
C ILE A 620 -5.97 21.25 2.15
N GLU A 621 -6.94 22.14 1.95
CA GLU A 621 -8.27 22.08 2.60
C GLU A 621 -8.21 21.95 4.15
N GLY A 622 -7.20 22.54 4.80
CA GLY A 622 -6.99 22.41 6.25
C GLY A 622 -6.44 21.04 6.69
N LYS A 623 -5.85 20.27 5.77
CA LYS A 623 -5.24 18.96 6.02
C LYS A 623 -3.80 18.94 5.52
N HIS A 624 -2.90 18.47 6.37
CA HIS A 624 -1.49 18.27 6.01
C HIS A 624 -1.33 17.01 5.14
N VAL A 625 -0.82 17.17 3.93
CA VAL A 625 -0.50 16.09 2.99
C VAL A 625 1.00 15.88 2.96
N ASN A 626 1.45 14.67 3.36
CA ASN A 626 2.86 14.30 3.31
C ASN A 626 3.27 13.99 1.86
N LEU A 627 4.30 14.67 1.36
CA LEU A 627 4.78 14.58 -0.01
C LEU A 627 5.79 13.44 -0.22
N LEU A 628 6.50 12.98 0.82
CA LEU A 628 7.52 11.93 0.67
C LEU A 628 6.96 10.61 0.12
N PRO A 629 5.79 10.08 0.58
CA PRO A 629 5.18 8.89 -0.02
C PRO A 629 4.82 9.05 -1.50
N LEU A 630 4.46 10.26 -1.93
CA LEU A 630 4.08 10.55 -3.31
C LEU A 630 5.31 10.60 -4.22
N LEU A 631 6.41 11.21 -3.73
CA LEU A 631 7.70 11.24 -4.40
C LEU A 631 8.37 9.86 -4.45
N GLU A 632 8.27 9.07 -3.37
CA GLU A 632 8.66 7.65 -3.36
C GLU A 632 7.85 6.85 -4.39
N GLY A 633 6.53 7.02 -4.43
CA GLY A 633 5.65 6.35 -5.41
C GLY A 633 6.06 6.66 -6.84
N LEU A 634 6.40 7.93 -7.14
CA LEU A 634 6.95 8.32 -8.43
C LEU A 634 8.32 7.70 -8.73
N LEU A 635 9.26 7.73 -7.78
CA LEU A 635 10.58 7.12 -7.95
C LEU A 635 10.49 5.61 -8.24
N ARG A 636 9.57 4.90 -7.58
CA ARG A 636 9.29 3.47 -7.82
C ARG A 636 8.58 3.21 -9.15
N SER A 637 7.94 4.21 -9.75
CA SER A 637 7.22 4.08 -11.03
C SER A 637 8.13 4.21 -12.26
N VAL A 638 9.33 4.79 -12.12
CA VAL A 638 10.28 5.05 -13.20
C VAL A 638 11.46 4.09 -13.11
N SER A 639 11.92 3.55 -14.26
CA SER A 639 13.04 2.59 -14.29
C SER A 639 14.41 3.25 -14.05
N GLU A 640 14.57 4.49 -14.52
CA GLU A 640 15.79 5.29 -14.35
C GLU A 640 15.45 6.66 -13.75
N PRO A 641 15.87 6.99 -12.51
CA PRO A 641 15.56 8.27 -11.88
C PRO A 641 16.05 9.50 -12.66
N GLN A 642 17.05 9.32 -13.54
CA GLN A 642 17.52 10.37 -14.46
C GLN A 642 16.43 10.83 -15.43
N GLU A 643 15.60 9.91 -15.94
CA GLU A 643 14.49 10.20 -16.87
C GLU A 643 13.44 11.10 -16.20
N LEU A 644 13.17 10.87 -14.91
CA LEU A 644 12.28 11.71 -14.10
C LEU A 644 12.84 13.13 -13.93
N LEU A 645 14.14 13.26 -13.65
CA LEU A 645 14.82 14.57 -13.54
C LEU A 645 14.88 15.33 -14.87
N GLU A 646 14.98 14.61 -16.00
CA GLU A 646 14.86 15.21 -17.34
C GLU A 646 13.43 15.65 -17.66
N ARG A 647 12.41 14.86 -17.32
CA ARG A 647 11.01 15.25 -17.49
C ARG A 647 10.68 16.52 -16.71
N LEU A 648 11.12 16.60 -15.46
CA LEU A 648 11.01 17.78 -14.59
C LEU A 648 11.86 18.98 -15.05
N ALA A 649 12.75 18.81 -16.02
CA ALA A 649 13.44 19.91 -16.68
C ALA A 649 12.70 20.47 -17.90
N ARG A 650 11.69 19.75 -18.41
CA ARG A 650 10.89 20.10 -19.60
C ARG A 650 9.49 20.60 -19.22
N GLU A 651 8.89 20.03 -18.18
CA GLU A 651 7.57 20.39 -17.66
C GLU A 651 7.70 21.46 -16.57
N GLU A 652 6.91 22.55 -16.63
CA GLU A 652 6.90 23.58 -15.57
C GLU A 652 6.32 23.07 -14.24
N HIS A 653 5.32 22.19 -14.32
CA HIS A 653 4.55 21.69 -13.19
C HIS A 653 4.36 20.17 -13.30
N LEU A 654 4.34 19.51 -12.14
CA LEU A 654 4.08 18.08 -11.98
C LEU A 654 2.76 17.87 -11.24
N LEU A 655 1.96 16.87 -11.64
CA LEU A 655 0.79 16.43 -10.87
C LEU A 655 1.14 15.22 -9.98
N LEU A 656 0.84 15.33 -8.69
CA LEU A 656 0.96 14.26 -7.69
C LEU A 656 -0.42 13.71 -7.32
N PRO A 657 -0.65 12.38 -7.34
CA PRO A 657 -1.92 11.80 -6.91
C PRO A 657 -2.03 11.80 -5.38
N VAL A 658 -2.94 12.60 -4.81
CA VAL A 658 -3.17 12.68 -3.36
C VAL A 658 -4.29 11.73 -2.92
N GLY A 659 -5.16 11.33 -3.83
CA GLY A 659 -6.23 10.36 -3.59
C GLY A 659 -6.98 10.01 -4.87
N PRO A 660 -8.06 9.20 -4.80
CA PRO A 660 -8.93 8.99 -5.95
C PRO A 660 -9.49 10.35 -6.41
N GLU A 661 -9.29 10.67 -7.69
CA GLU A 661 -9.75 11.90 -8.36
C GLU A 661 -9.20 13.21 -7.75
N LYS A 662 -8.21 13.14 -6.84
CA LYS A 662 -7.55 14.29 -6.20
C LYS A 662 -6.08 14.37 -6.58
N TRP A 663 -5.71 15.46 -7.24
CA TRP A 663 -4.36 15.76 -7.73
C TRP A 663 -3.81 17.04 -7.11
N LEU A 664 -2.50 17.08 -6.91
CA LEU A 664 -1.78 18.26 -6.43
C LEU A 664 -0.79 18.71 -7.52
N ARG A 665 -0.92 19.95 -7.99
CA ARG A 665 0.02 20.59 -8.92
C ARG A 665 1.17 21.22 -8.15
N VAL A 666 2.38 20.69 -8.31
CA VAL A 666 3.60 21.22 -7.69
C VAL A 666 4.57 21.77 -8.75
N PRO A 667 5.32 22.85 -8.48
CA PRO A 667 6.33 23.34 -9.41
C PRO A 667 7.45 22.31 -9.64
N SER A 668 7.72 21.97 -10.90
CA SER A 668 8.74 20.97 -11.25
C SER A 668 10.14 21.40 -10.87
N SER A 669 10.45 22.70 -10.96
CA SER A 669 11.73 23.28 -10.55
C SER A 669 12.08 22.94 -9.09
N ARG A 670 11.08 23.04 -8.21
CA ARG A 670 11.19 22.74 -6.79
C ARG A 670 11.35 21.24 -6.55
N ILE A 671 10.42 20.45 -7.09
CA ILE A 671 10.48 18.98 -7.00
C ILE A 671 11.78 18.42 -7.58
N LYS A 672 12.35 19.01 -8.64
CA LYS A 672 13.61 18.57 -9.23
C LYS A 672 14.79 18.72 -8.28
N GLY A 673 14.91 19.84 -7.56
CA GLY A 673 15.97 20.02 -6.56
C GLY A 673 15.84 19.00 -5.43
N MET A 674 14.61 18.83 -4.94
CA MET A 674 14.28 17.91 -3.86
C MET A 674 14.48 16.45 -4.27
N LEU A 675 14.07 16.06 -5.49
CA LEU A 675 14.30 14.72 -6.03
C LEU A 675 15.75 14.46 -6.39
N ALA A 676 16.54 15.44 -6.82
CA ALA A 676 17.97 15.23 -7.04
C ALA A 676 18.67 14.86 -5.71
N THR A 677 18.40 15.63 -4.66
CA THR A 677 18.85 15.36 -3.29
C THR A 677 18.29 14.04 -2.75
N LEU A 678 17.00 13.76 -2.93
CA LEU A 678 16.40 12.50 -2.52
C LEU A 678 16.99 11.32 -3.30
N ILE A 679 17.18 11.36 -4.62
CA ILE A 679 17.77 10.27 -5.42
C ILE A 679 19.21 9.94 -4.96
N GLU A 680 19.99 10.92 -4.51
CA GLU A 680 21.32 10.66 -3.94
C GLU A 680 21.25 9.93 -2.58
N LEU A 681 20.24 10.25 -1.77
CA LEU A 681 20.08 9.80 -0.39
C LEU A 681 19.17 8.57 -0.22
N TYR A 682 18.21 8.39 -1.11
CA TYR A 682 17.14 7.39 -1.12
C TYR A 682 17.69 6.06 -1.65
N ASP A 683 17.59 5.05 -0.81
CA ASP A 683 17.75 3.62 -1.07
C ASP A 683 16.58 2.92 -0.35
N ASP A 684 16.42 1.60 -0.52
CA ASP A 684 15.29 0.73 -0.10
C ASP A 684 14.79 0.79 1.37
N ASP A 685 15.33 1.66 2.24
CA ASP A 685 14.78 1.96 3.57
C ASP A 685 13.44 2.71 3.42
N GLY A 686 12.37 1.93 3.28
CA GLY A 686 11.01 2.44 3.11
C GLY A 686 10.57 3.36 4.25
N LEU A 687 9.70 4.31 3.92
CA LEU A 687 9.20 5.31 4.85
C LEU A 687 8.64 4.68 6.14
N ASN A 688 8.80 5.41 7.24
CA ASN A 688 8.17 5.11 8.52
C ASN A 688 6.64 5.00 8.38
N ALA A 689 5.95 4.45 9.39
CA ALA A 689 4.50 4.22 9.33
C ALA A 689 3.64 5.51 9.20
N ASP A 690 4.24 6.67 9.42
CA ASP A 690 3.66 8.02 9.24
C ASP A 690 4.07 8.70 7.91
N GLY A 691 4.88 8.02 7.09
CA GLY A 691 5.44 8.54 5.85
C GLY A 691 6.69 9.41 6.00
N SER A 692 7.33 9.46 7.18
CA SER A 692 8.61 10.17 7.36
C SER A 692 9.79 9.32 6.88
N LEU A 693 10.88 9.99 6.46
CA LEU A 693 12.13 9.35 6.05
C LEU A 693 13.13 9.37 7.21
N ARG A 694 13.48 8.20 7.75
CA ARG A 694 14.51 8.07 8.79
C ARG A 694 15.90 8.20 8.19
N MET A 695 16.67 9.15 8.67
CA MET A 695 18.00 9.49 8.17
C MET A 695 19.02 9.56 9.30
N ASN A 696 20.28 9.28 8.99
CA ASN A 696 21.40 9.59 9.87
C ASN A 696 21.83 11.06 9.68
N TRP A 697 22.29 11.72 10.75
CA TRP A 697 22.82 13.08 10.70
C TRP A 697 23.78 13.35 9.52
N HIS A 698 24.74 12.46 9.28
CA HIS A 698 25.74 12.60 8.22
C HIS A 698 25.16 12.44 6.80
N GLN A 699 24.00 11.80 6.65
CA GLN A 699 23.23 11.78 5.41
C GLN A 699 22.47 13.10 5.22
N GLY A 700 22.01 13.71 6.31
CA GLY A 700 21.37 15.02 6.33
C GLY A 700 22.22 16.17 5.78
N LEU A 701 23.55 16.02 5.71
CA LEU A 701 24.44 16.99 5.06
C LEU A 701 24.16 17.15 3.56
N GLY A 702 23.72 16.09 2.88
CA GLY A 702 23.30 16.15 1.47
C GLY A 702 22.00 16.93 1.26
N LEU A 703 21.28 17.25 2.33
CA LEU A 703 20.05 18.05 2.27
C LEU A 703 20.33 19.55 2.15
N GLY A 704 21.57 20.05 2.06
CA GLY A 704 21.88 21.50 2.02
C GLY A 704 20.96 22.30 1.07
N ASN A 705 20.85 21.87 -0.19
CA ASN A 705 19.97 22.50 -1.18
C ASN A 705 18.46 22.50 -0.82
N LEU A 706 18.02 21.56 0.01
CA LEU A 706 16.65 21.47 0.54
C LEU A 706 16.49 22.32 1.81
N LEU A 707 17.49 22.30 2.70
CA LEU A 707 17.52 23.03 3.97
C LEU A 707 17.49 24.55 3.75
N ASP A 708 18.09 25.04 2.67
CA ASP A 708 18.17 26.45 2.31
C ASP A 708 17.10 26.90 1.27
N ASP A 709 16.09 26.07 0.95
CA ASP A 709 14.96 26.48 0.10
C ASP A 709 14.12 27.57 0.82
N PRO A 710 14.07 28.81 0.30
CA PRO A 710 13.43 29.93 0.98
C PRO A 710 11.90 29.85 1.03
N GLY A 711 11.27 28.96 0.27
CA GLY A 711 9.83 28.70 0.34
C GLY A 711 9.44 27.61 1.34
N LEU A 712 10.40 27.06 2.10
CA LEU A 712 10.22 25.88 2.95
C LEU A 712 10.27 26.29 4.43
N ARG A 713 9.15 26.12 5.12
CA ARG A 713 9.00 26.44 6.54
C ARG A 713 9.47 25.27 7.39
N TRP A 714 10.64 25.43 8.01
CA TRP A 714 11.25 24.41 8.84
C TRP A 714 10.74 24.40 10.28
N GLN A 715 10.38 23.21 10.77
CA GLN A 715 10.10 22.93 12.18
C GLN A 715 11.19 21.97 12.72
N GLY A 716 12.03 22.46 13.64
CA GLY A 716 13.16 21.68 14.17
C GLY A 716 14.41 21.72 13.30
N GLY A 717 15.30 20.73 13.46
CA GLY A 717 16.51 20.57 12.64
C GLY A 717 17.54 21.71 12.69
N GLU A 718 17.44 22.62 13.66
CA GLU A 718 18.21 23.88 13.70
C GLU A 718 19.73 23.66 13.63
N HIS A 719 20.26 22.71 14.39
CA HIS A 719 21.68 22.34 14.35
C HIS A 719 22.09 21.80 12.97
N LEU A 720 21.22 21.07 12.25
CA LEU A 720 21.54 20.51 10.94
C LEU A 720 21.63 21.62 9.89
N ARG A 721 20.70 22.58 9.94
CA ARG A 721 20.70 23.78 9.10
C ARG A 721 21.95 24.63 9.35
N GLN A 722 22.30 24.88 10.62
CA GLN A 722 23.53 25.60 10.98
C GLN A 722 24.81 24.87 10.57
N LEU A 723 24.85 23.53 10.62
CA LEU A 723 26.01 22.77 10.16
C LEU A 723 26.10 22.77 8.62
N ALA A 724 24.98 22.63 7.93
CA ALA A 724 24.90 22.64 6.47
C ALA A 724 25.32 24.01 5.90
N SER A 725 24.83 25.13 6.45
CA SER A 725 25.24 26.47 6.00
C SER A 725 26.74 26.70 6.23
N ARG A 726 27.25 26.37 7.42
CA ARG A 726 28.70 26.44 7.72
C ARG A 726 29.58 25.60 6.80
N LEU A 727 29.04 24.54 6.19
CA LEU A 727 29.75 23.70 5.21
C LEU A 727 29.65 24.24 3.79
N GLN A 728 28.55 24.91 3.43
CA GLN A 728 28.43 25.63 2.15
C GLN A 728 29.32 26.88 2.12
N ASP A 729 29.36 27.62 3.23
CA ASP A 729 30.24 28.79 3.42
C ASP A 729 31.73 28.43 3.63
N PHE A 730 32.08 27.14 3.63
CA PHE A 730 33.42 26.67 3.98
C PHE A 730 34.44 26.87 2.84
N GLY A 731 35.07 28.05 2.82
CA GLY A 731 36.11 28.41 1.84
C GLY A 731 37.43 27.63 1.88
N GLY A 732 37.58 26.62 2.76
CA GLY A 732 38.76 25.75 2.85
C GLY A 732 39.29 25.54 4.27
N LEU A 733 40.23 24.61 4.43
CA LEU A 733 40.82 24.27 5.72
C LEU A 733 41.56 25.46 6.35
N ALA A 734 41.02 25.98 7.46
CA ALA A 734 41.69 26.98 8.27
C ALA A 734 43.03 26.46 8.83
N THR A 735 44.06 27.31 8.83
CA THR A 735 45.37 26.94 9.38
C THR A 735 45.33 26.94 10.90
N ALA A 736 45.42 25.75 11.51
CA ALA A 736 45.49 25.58 12.94
C ALA A 736 46.91 25.88 13.46
N PRO A 737 47.11 26.83 14.38
CA PRO A 737 48.43 27.10 14.94
C PRO A 737 48.95 25.86 15.70
N VAL A 738 50.21 25.50 15.47
CA VAL A 738 50.91 24.49 16.29
C VAL A 738 50.96 25.01 17.73
N PRO A 739 50.56 24.20 18.73
CA PRO A 739 50.47 24.69 20.10
C PRO A 739 51.87 24.91 20.69
N GLU A 740 52.00 25.96 21.51
CA GLU A 740 53.15 26.10 22.40
C GLU A 740 53.36 24.84 23.25
N GLY A 741 54.61 24.49 23.52
CA GLY A 741 54.97 23.23 24.19
C GLY A 741 55.11 22.03 23.25
N PHE A 742 54.71 22.15 21.97
CA PHE A 742 54.96 21.10 20.99
C PHE A 742 56.43 21.10 20.52
N SER A 743 57.16 20.05 20.85
CA SER A 743 58.63 19.98 20.68
C SER A 743 59.05 19.48 19.30
N ALA A 744 58.38 19.94 18.24
CA ALA A 744 58.71 19.65 16.84
C ALA A 744 58.16 20.69 15.85
N ILE A 745 58.84 20.84 14.71
CA ILE A 745 58.35 21.62 13.57
C ILE A 745 57.67 20.65 12.59
N LEU A 746 56.37 20.83 12.38
CA LEU A 746 55.61 20.03 11.40
C LEU A 746 56.05 20.35 9.97
N ARG A 747 56.11 19.33 9.12
CA ARG A 747 56.22 19.52 7.66
C ARG A 747 54.92 20.12 7.08
N PRO A 748 54.93 20.78 5.91
CA PRO A 748 53.73 21.39 5.33
C PRO A 748 52.53 20.42 5.24
N TYR A 749 52.73 19.20 4.75
CA TYR A 749 51.67 18.18 4.74
C TYR A 749 51.24 17.74 6.17
N GLN A 750 52.14 17.72 7.15
CA GLN A 750 51.75 17.42 8.53
C GLN A 750 50.90 18.56 9.14
N GLN A 751 51.17 19.80 8.76
CA GLN A 751 50.34 20.96 9.10
C GLN A 751 48.95 20.88 8.44
N GLU A 752 48.86 20.54 7.15
CA GLU A 752 47.57 20.29 6.48
C GLU A 752 46.77 19.18 7.18
N GLY A 753 47.44 18.11 7.63
CA GLY A 753 46.79 17.03 8.37
C GLY A 753 46.29 17.48 9.74
N LEU A 754 47.06 18.32 10.44
CA LEU A 754 46.62 18.96 11.68
C LEU A 754 45.41 19.89 11.45
N ASN A 755 45.42 20.68 10.37
CA ASN A 755 44.29 21.53 9.98
C ASN A 755 43.04 20.68 9.74
N TRP A 756 43.17 19.57 9.00
CA TRP A 756 42.07 18.64 8.74
C TRP A 756 41.53 17.96 10.01
N LEU A 757 42.40 17.56 10.95
CA LEU A 757 41.98 17.03 12.25
C LEU A 757 41.22 18.08 13.09
N GLN A 758 41.65 19.36 13.05
CA GLN A 758 40.94 20.45 13.73
C GLN A 758 39.59 20.78 13.07
N PHE A 759 39.52 20.72 11.74
CA PHE A 759 38.26 20.80 10.98
C PHE A 759 37.28 19.68 11.36
N LEU A 760 37.72 18.42 11.39
CA LEU A 760 36.85 17.31 11.81
C LEU A 760 36.28 17.55 13.21
N ARG A 761 37.11 18.00 14.17
CA ARG A 761 36.64 18.34 15.52
C ARG A 761 35.62 19.47 15.50
N GLU A 762 35.90 20.55 14.77
CA GLU A 762 35.05 21.76 14.71
C GLU A 762 33.64 21.47 14.17
N PHE A 763 33.53 20.61 13.15
CA PHE A 763 32.26 20.21 12.54
C PHE A 763 31.64 18.95 13.17
N GLY A 764 32.19 18.46 14.29
CA GLY A 764 31.67 17.26 14.98
C GLY A 764 31.88 15.95 14.22
N PHE A 765 32.75 15.94 13.21
CA PHE A 765 33.02 14.80 12.36
C PHE A 765 34.09 13.85 12.91
N HIS A 766 34.19 12.71 12.24
CA HIS A 766 35.10 11.62 12.52
C HIS A 766 35.78 11.22 11.21
N GLY A 767 36.98 10.64 11.26
CA GLY A 767 37.72 10.40 10.03
C GLY A 767 38.83 9.35 10.11
N VAL A 768 39.35 9.03 8.94
CA VAL A 768 40.50 8.15 8.73
C VAL A 768 41.69 8.98 8.26
N LEU A 769 42.75 9.06 9.08
CA LEU A 769 44.06 9.56 8.65
C LEU A 769 44.84 8.39 8.03
N ALA A 770 44.81 8.32 6.70
CA ALA A 770 45.33 7.24 5.87
C ALA A 770 46.64 7.57 5.15
N ASP A 771 47.44 8.50 5.69
CA ASP A 771 48.80 8.78 5.22
C ASP A 771 49.67 7.51 5.21
N ASP A 772 50.54 7.37 4.20
CA ASP A 772 51.52 6.28 4.09
C ASP A 772 52.37 6.07 5.36
N MET A 773 52.81 4.83 5.57
CA MET A 773 53.66 4.45 6.72
C MET A 773 54.95 5.27 6.77
N GLY A 774 55.14 6.07 7.82
CA GLY A 774 56.32 6.92 8.02
C GLY A 774 56.10 8.42 7.78
N LEU A 775 54.94 8.86 7.29
CA LEU A 775 54.60 10.29 7.16
C LEU A 775 54.24 10.99 8.51
N GLY A 776 54.30 10.26 9.63
CA GLY A 776 54.11 10.84 10.96
C GLY A 776 52.64 11.04 11.36
N LYS A 777 51.80 10.01 11.25
CA LYS A 777 50.42 10.05 11.77
C LYS A 777 50.38 10.31 13.28
N THR A 778 51.30 9.70 14.04
CA THR A 778 51.45 9.86 15.49
C THR A 778 51.72 11.32 15.87
N ILE A 779 52.71 11.96 15.25
CA ILE A 779 53.08 13.36 15.56
C ILE A 779 51.96 14.36 15.18
N GLN A 780 51.24 14.14 14.08
CA GLN A 780 50.04 14.92 13.73
C GLN A 780 48.94 14.77 14.80
N THR A 781 48.72 13.54 15.28
CA THR A 781 47.69 13.23 16.29
C THR A 781 48.06 13.80 17.67
N LEU A 782 49.34 13.75 18.07
CA LEU A 782 49.83 14.35 19.31
C LEU A 782 49.72 15.88 19.30
N ALA A 783 50.00 16.53 18.16
CA ALA A 783 49.78 17.97 18.00
C ALA A 783 48.29 18.31 18.19
N HIS A 784 47.39 17.55 17.57
CA HIS A 784 45.95 17.73 17.73
C HIS A 784 45.50 17.57 19.20
N LEU A 785 45.92 16.49 19.88
CA LEU A 785 45.63 16.26 21.30
C LEU A 785 46.11 17.41 22.20
N LEU A 786 47.31 17.94 21.95
CA LEU A 786 47.86 19.05 22.73
C LEU A 786 47.10 20.36 22.51
N ILE A 787 46.61 20.63 21.29
CA ILE A 787 45.70 21.75 21.01
C ILE A 787 44.40 21.60 21.83
N GLU A 788 43.78 20.41 21.85
CA GLU A 788 42.51 20.20 22.56
C GLU A 788 42.66 20.38 24.08
N LYS A 789 43.79 19.93 24.65
CA LYS A 789 44.14 20.17 26.04
C LYS A 789 44.37 21.66 26.33
N ARG A 790 45.28 22.32 25.63
CA ARG A 790 45.64 23.73 25.90
C ARG A 790 44.47 24.69 25.69
N SER A 791 43.55 24.36 24.79
CA SER A 791 42.33 25.13 24.54
C SER A 791 41.21 24.90 25.57
N GLY A 792 41.42 24.04 26.58
CA GLY A 792 40.42 23.71 27.60
C GLY A 792 39.22 22.89 27.10
N ARG A 793 39.27 22.37 25.86
CA ARG A 793 38.16 21.62 25.24
C ARG A 793 38.15 20.14 25.65
N ALA A 794 39.32 19.57 25.88
CA ALA A 794 39.48 18.22 26.41
C ALA A 794 39.28 18.20 27.95
N ASN A 795 38.02 18.17 28.39
CA ASN A 795 37.64 17.94 29.80
C ASN A 795 37.39 16.45 30.12
N LEU A 796 37.76 15.55 29.21
CA LEU A 796 37.71 14.09 29.35
C LEU A 796 39.04 13.51 28.80
N PRO A 797 39.51 12.35 29.29
CA PRO A 797 40.71 11.71 28.76
C PRO A 797 40.52 11.31 27.29
N SER A 798 41.62 11.27 26.53
CA SER A 798 41.64 10.65 25.19
C SER A 798 42.22 9.23 25.27
N LEU A 799 41.75 8.32 24.41
CA LEU A 799 42.15 6.91 24.42
C LEU A 799 42.74 6.51 23.07
N VAL A 800 43.98 5.98 23.07
CA VAL A 800 44.59 5.30 21.92
C VAL A 800 44.56 3.79 22.16
N ILE A 801 44.00 3.07 21.20
CA ILE A 801 44.06 1.61 21.12
C ILE A 801 45.01 1.26 19.98
N ALA A 802 46.13 0.63 20.31
CA ALA A 802 47.20 0.30 19.35
C ALA A 802 47.59 -1.19 19.43
N PRO A 803 48.33 -1.73 18.45
CA PRO A 803 49.00 -3.01 18.60
C PRO A 803 50.02 -2.96 19.75
N THR A 804 50.20 -4.05 20.49
CA THR A 804 51.07 -4.11 21.68
C THR A 804 52.51 -3.65 21.42
N SER A 805 53.04 -3.90 20.22
CA SER A 805 54.37 -3.47 19.77
C SER A 805 54.51 -1.95 19.60
N VAL A 806 53.42 -1.22 19.37
CA VAL A 806 53.43 0.23 19.05
C VAL A 806 53.17 1.09 20.30
N VAL A 807 52.56 0.55 21.36
CA VAL A 807 52.30 1.26 22.62
C VAL A 807 53.57 1.90 23.24
N PRO A 808 54.73 1.21 23.32
CA PRO A 808 55.98 1.84 23.79
C PRO A 808 56.46 2.98 22.89
N ASN A 809 56.11 2.95 21.60
CA ASN A 809 56.45 4.01 20.66
C ASN A 809 55.57 5.25 20.88
N TRP A 810 54.25 5.07 21.00
CA TRP A 810 53.31 6.14 21.37
C TRP A 810 53.73 6.87 22.65
N ARG A 811 54.12 6.12 23.68
CA ARG A 811 54.62 6.69 24.94
C ARG A 811 55.84 7.59 24.71
N ARG A 812 56.88 7.07 24.04
CA ARG A 812 58.13 7.84 23.77
C ARG A 812 57.88 9.06 22.89
N GLU A 813 57.00 8.95 21.90
CA GLU A 813 56.66 10.09 21.03
C GLU A 813 55.85 11.15 21.78
N ALA A 814 54.94 10.77 22.68
CA ALA A 814 54.24 11.71 23.55
C ALA A 814 55.21 12.41 24.53
N GLU A 815 56.05 11.65 25.24
CA GLU A 815 57.10 12.18 26.12
C GLU A 815 58.07 13.13 25.39
N LYS A 816 58.38 12.86 24.11
CA LYS A 816 59.28 13.68 23.29
C LYS A 816 58.62 14.93 22.70
N PHE A 817 57.43 14.81 22.11
CA PHE A 817 56.83 15.85 21.28
C PHE A 817 55.75 16.66 21.99
N ALA A 818 55.08 16.08 22.99
CA ALA A 818 54.02 16.72 23.76
C ALA A 818 54.17 16.42 25.27
N PRO A 819 55.30 16.82 25.90
CA PRO A 819 55.64 16.48 27.29
C PRO A 819 54.61 16.99 28.32
N ASP A 820 53.82 18.00 27.95
CA ASP A 820 52.72 18.53 28.77
C ASP A 820 51.54 17.54 28.92
N LEU A 821 51.46 16.46 28.12
CA LEU A 821 50.40 15.45 28.21
C LEU A 821 50.71 14.41 29.30
N LYS A 822 49.80 14.23 30.26
CA LYS A 822 49.83 13.14 31.23
C LYS A 822 49.41 11.84 30.55
N VAL A 823 50.39 11.00 30.23
CA VAL A 823 50.17 9.71 29.58
C VAL A 823 50.04 8.58 30.60
N LEU A 824 48.92 7.86 30.57
CA LEU A 824 48.67 6.64 31.34
C LEU A 824 48.75 5.43 30.42
N VAL A 825 49.51 4.40 30.80
CA VAL A 825 49.61 3.15 30.01
C VAL A 825 48.91 2.01 30.75
N LEU A 826 47.78 1.56 30.21
CA LEU A 826 46.99 0.45 30.75
C LEU A 826 47.43 -0.86 30.08
N HIS A 827 48.53 -1.42 30.57
CA HIS A 827 49.11 -2.67 30.09
C HIS A 827 49.76 -3.46 31.23
N GLY A 828 49.83 -4.79 31.10
CA GLY A 828 50.45 -5.67 32.11
C GLY A 828 49.48 -6.18 33.19
N SER A 829 50.05 -6.79 34.23
CA SER A 829 49.32 -7.33 35.39
C SER A 829 48.67 -6.24 36.24
N ASP A 830 49.42 -5.16 36.49
CA ASP A 830 49.12 -4.19 37.55
C ASP A 830 48.11 -3.11 37.09
N ARG A 831 47.63 -3.22 35.85
CA ARG A 831 46.67 -2.27 35.23
C ARG A 831 45.36 -2.12 36.00
N ALA A 832 44.99 -3.08 36.84
CA ALA A 832 43.77 -3.05 37.64
C ALA A 832 43.74 -1.87 38.62
N GLU A 833 44.87 -1.54 39.23
CA GLU A 833 45.00 -0.40 40.16
C GLU A 833 44.97 0.93 39.41
N ALA A 834 45.52 0.94 38.19
CA ALA A 834 45.62 2.10 37.32
C ALA A 834 44.27 2.57 36.72
N PHE A 835 43.21 1.76 36.72
CA PHE A 835 41.88 2.18 36.25
C PHE A 835 41.34 3.39 37.03
N SER A 836 41.66 3.48 38.32
CA SER A 836 41.31 4.65 39.17
C SER A 836 41.88 5.98 38.67
N GLN A 837 42.94 5.95 37.86
CA GLN A 837 43.67 7.12 37.38
C GLN A 837 43.19 7.60 36.00
N MET A 838 42.32 6.84 35.32
CA MET A 838 41.86 7.14 33.95
C MET A 838 41.27 8.55 33.80
N ALA A 839 40.44 8.99 34.74
CA ALA A 839 39.80 10.30 34.71
C ALA A 839 40.78 11.49 34.90
N SER A 840 42.01 11.23 35.37
CA SER A 840 43.03 12.25 35.67
C SER A 840 44.17 12.33 34.63
N ALA A 841 44.18 11.40 33.67
CA ALA A 841 45.10 11.38 32.55
C ALA A 841 44.59 12.24 31.39
N ASP A 842 45.49 12.79 30.57
CA ASP A 842 45.11 13.46 29.32
C ASP A 842 45.01 12.43 28.16
N LEU A 843 45.91 11.44 28.18
CA LEU A 843 46.06 10.41 27.15
C LEU A 843 46.22 9.03 27.80
N ILE A 844 45.37 8.09 27.43
CA ILE A 844 45.41 6.69 27.86
C ILE A 844 45.86 5.83 26.67
N LEU A 845 46.84 4.96 26.88
CA LEU A 845 47.32 3.99 25.90
C LEU A 845 46.93 2.57 26.32
N THR A 846 46.27 1.82 25.44
CA THR A 846 45.91 0.40 25.65
C THR A 846 46.02 -0.42 24.36
N THR A 847 45.69 -1.72 24.43
CA THR A 847 45.78 -2.64 23.28
C THR A 847 44.44 -3.27 22.89
N TYR A 848 44.33 -3.65 21.61
CA TYR A 848 43.19 -4.38 21.04
C TYR A 848 42.84 -5.71 21.74
N ALA A 849 43.81 -6.31 22.46
CA ALA A 849 43.58 -7.51 23.25
C ALA A 849 42.91 -7.18 24.59
N LEU A 850 43.39 -6.13 25.28
CA LEU A 850 42.92 -5.74 26.60
C LEU A 850 41.55 -5.05 26.58
N ILE A 851 41.25 -4.24 25.56
CA ILE A 851 39.96 -3.53 25.46
C ILE A 851 38.73 -4.45 25.50
N ARG A 852 38.87 -5.71 25.07
CA ARG A 852 37.82 -6.73 25.13
C ARG A 852 37.71 -7.39 26.51
N ILE A 853 38.81 -7.49 27.24
CA ILE A 853 38.89 -8.17 28.55
C ILE A 853 38.37 -7.23 29.62
N ASP A 854 38.83 -5.99 29.64
CA ASP A 854 38.51 -5.02 30.69
C ASP A 854 37.39 -4.04 30.27
N LEU A 855 36.58 -4.40 29.27
CA LEU A 855 35.62 -3.53 28.58
C LEU A 855 34.71 -2.71 29.52
N GLU A 856 34.26 -3.30 30.63
CA GLU A 856 33.38 -2.66 31.60
C GLU A 856 33.99 -1.39 32.21
N HIS A 857 35.30 -1.39 32.47
CA HIS A 857 36.03 -0.22 32.97
C HIS A 857 36.10 0.91 31.93
N TYR A 858 36.30 0.55 30.65
CA TYR A 858 36.30 1.53 29.56
C TYR A 858 34.90 2.04 29.21
N MET A 859 33.84 1.24 29.41
CA MET A 859 32.46 1.69 29.23
C MET A 859 31.97 2.61 30.36
N ALA A 860 32.55 2.51 31.56
CA ALA A 860 32.24 3.40 32.69
C ALA A 860 32.88 4.80 32.56
N GLN A 861 33.76 5.02 31.57
CA GLN A 861 34.50 6.26 31.35
C GLN A 861 34.17 6.85 29.97
N GLY A 862 33.69 8.10 29.93
CA GLY A 862 33.57 8.84 28.68
C GLY A 862 34.92 9.40 28.21
N PHE A 863 35.15 9.41 26.90
CA PHE A 863 36.40 9.91 26.28
C PHE A 863 36.18 11.19 25.45
N HIS A 864 37.20 12.05 25.38
CA HIS A 864 37.19 13.19 24.47
C HIS A 864 37.45 12.75 23.02
N LEU A 865 38.55 12.04 22.78
CA LEU A 865 38.94 11.51 21.48
C LEU A 865 39.32 10.03 21.61
N LEU A 866 38.73 9.18 20.78
CA LEU A 866 39.03 7.75 20.68
C LEU A 866 39.76 7.43 19.37
N ILE A 867 41.01 6.97 19.49
CA ILE A 867 41.95 6.79 18.39
C ILE A 867 42.24 5.30 18.24
N LEU A 868 42.06 4.78 17.02
CA LEU A 868 42.48 3.43 16.64
C LEU A 868 43.75 3.54 15.80
N ASP A 869 44.88 3.09 16.34
CA ASP A 869 46.12 2.96 15.57
C ASP A 869 46.19 1.58 14.91
N GLU A 870 46.64 1.53 13.66
CA GLU A 870 46.50 0.37 12.77
C GLU A 870 45.05 -0.17 12.74
N ALA A 871 44.10 0.70 12.40
CA ALA A 871 42.65 0.43 12.43
C ALA A 871 42.18 -0.78 11.59
N GLN A 872 43.00 -1.31 10.68
CA GLN A 872 42.75 -2.62 10.03
C GLN A 872 42.62 -3.77 11.04
N MET A 873 43.07 -3.62 12.29
CA MET A 873 42.82 -4.57 13.37
C MET A 873 41.32 -4.78 13.69
N ILE A 874 40.44 -3.83 13.30
CA ILE A 874 38.97 -3.98 13.41
C ILE A 874 38.28 -4.30 12.07
N LYS A 875 39.02 -4.78 11.06
CA LYS A 875 38.50 -5.03 9.70
C LYS A 875 37.33 -6.04 9.60
N ASN A 876 37.15 -6.89 10.61
CA ASN A 876 35.99 -7.77 10.71
C ASN A 876 34.96 -7.19 11.72
N PRO A 877 33.76 -6.75 11.27
CA PRO A 877 32.77 -6.12 12.14
C PRO A 877 32.08 -7.08 13.12
N LEU A 878 32.24 -8.39 12.92
CA LEU A 878 31.76 -9.45 13.80
C LEU A 878 32.80 -9.87 14.85
N ALA A 879 34.05 -9.38 14.74
CA ALA A 879 35.07 -9.68 15.74
C ALA A 879 34.72 -9.04 17.08
N LYS A 880 34.88 -9.79 18.19
CA LYS A 880 34.59 -9.30 19.55
C LYS A 880 35.32 -7.99 19.88
N THR A 881 36.53 -7.78 19.34
CA THR A 881 37.27 -6.52 19.53
C THR A 881 36.63 -5.35 18.79
N ALA A 882 36.21 -5.51 17.53
CA ALA A 882 35.48 -4.47 16.80
C ALA A 882 34.15 -4.13 17.50
N GLN A 883 33.42 -5.15 17.96
CA GLN A 883 32.20 -4.97 18.75
C GLN A 883 32.42 -4.27 20.09
N ALA A 884 33.54 -4.55 20.78
CA ALA A 884 33.90 -3.91 22.05
C ALA A 884 34.22 -2.42 21.85
N VAL A 885 35.05 -2.10 20.86
CA VAL A 885 35.45 -0.71 20.54
C VAL A 885 34.24 0.14 20.14
N CYS A 886 33.29 -0.38 19.35
CA CYS A 886 32.08 0.35 18.97
C CYS A 886 31.11 0.65 20.13
N LYS A 887 31.31 0.08 21.33
CA LYS A 887 30.50 0.37 22.53
C LYS A 887 31.05 1.52 23.39
N LEU A 888 32.23 2.03 23.08
CA LEU A 888 32.87 3.07 23.88
C LEU A 888 32.28 4.45 23.55
N GLU A 889 32.01 5.25 24.57
CA GLU A 889 31.49 6.60 24.43
C GLU A 889 32.63 7.60 24.25
N ALA A 890 32.67 8.27 23.10
CA ALA A 890 33.70 9.24 22.75
C ALA A 890 33.10 10.37 21.89
N ARG A 891 33.45 11.63 22.19
CA ARG A 891 32.96 12.80 21.42
C ARG A 891 33.51 12.86 20.01
N HIS A 892 34.77 12.46 19.84
CA HIS A 892 35.45 12.41 18.56
C HIS A 892 36.08 11.04 18.35
N ARG A 893 36.11 10.56 17.10
CA ARG A 893 36.69 9.27 16.71
C ARG A 893 37.66 9.44 15.54
N LEU A 894 38.81 8.80 15.64
CA LEU A 894 39.88 8.86 14.63
C LEU A 894 40.43 7.46 14.37
N ALA A 895 40.55 7.10 13.09
CA ALA A 895 41.21 5.89 12.66
C ALA A 895 42.53 6.23 11.96
N LEU A 896 43.63 5.61 12.39
CA LEU A 896 44.94 5.71 11.75
C LEU A 896 45.23 4.37 11.08
N SER A 897 45.57 4.38 9.78
CA SER A 897 45.95 3.15 9.07
C SER A 897 46.77 3.48 7.83
N GLY A 898 47.88 2.77 7.59
CA GLY A 898 48.58 2.89 6.29
C GLY A 898 47.81 2.23 5.14
N THR A 899 46.90 1.31 5.44
CA THR A 899 46.18 0.46 4.48
C THR A 899 44.72 0.30 4.93
N PRO A 900 43.86 1.33 4.77
CA PRO A 900 42.47 1.28 5.23
C PRO A 900 41.59 0.27 4.48
N VAL A 901 42.11 -0.30 3.39
CA VAL A 901 41.56 -1.47 2.69
C VAL A 901 42.74 -2.37 2.33
N GLU A 902 42.66 -3.65 2.67
CA GLU A 902 43.64 -4.67 2.30
C GLU A 902 43.09 -5.59 1.20
N ASN A 903 41.89 -6.15 1.42
CA ASN A 903 41.35 -7.27 0.64
C ASN A 903 39.98 -6.96 0.01
N HIS A 904 39.07 -6.33 0.76
CA HIS A 904 37.70 -6.10 0.31
C HIS A 904 37.02 -4.92 1.03
N LEU A 905 36.07 -4.25 0.38
CA LEU A 905 35.39 -3.04 0.84
C LEU A 905 34.63 -3.20 2.17
N ALA A 906 34.32 -4.44 2.59
CA ALA A 906 33.72 -4.67 3.90
C ALA A 906 34.69 -4.35 5.08
N GLU A 907 36.01 -4.31 4.85
CA GLU A 907 36.99 -3.85 5.84
C GLU A 907 36.82 -2.35 6.10
N LEU A 908 36.67 -1.58 5.02
CA LEU A 908 36.39 -0.15 5.03
C LEU A 908 35.07 0.16 5.74
N TRP A 909 34.01 -0.61 5.43
CA TRP A 909 32.73 -0.49 6.12
C TRP A 909 32.85 -0.74 7.63
N SER A 910 33.70 -1.68 8.05
CA SER A 910 33.95 -1.93 9.48
C SER A 910 34.59 -0.73 10.18
N ILE A 911 35.57 -0.07 9.54
CA ILE A 911 36.20 1.16 10.06
C ILE A 911 35.18 2.31 10.10
N TYR A 912 34.39 2.50 9.04
CA TYR A 912 33.37 3.55 9.00
C TYR A 912 32.22 3.31 9.98
N ARG A 913 31.85 2.06 10.27
CA ARG A 913 30.90 1.71 11.34
C ARG A 913 31.43 2.10 12.73
N PHE A 914 32.74 2.02 12.96
CA PHE A 914 33.34 2.53 14.20
C PHE A 914 33.32 4.06 14.24
N LEU A 915 33.71 4.72 13.14
CA LEU A 915 33.76 6.18 13.08
C LEU A 915 32.36 6.79 13.14
N MET A 916 31.53 6.53 12.14
CA MET A 916 30.19 7.12 11.96
C MET A 916 29.16 6.00 11.75
N PRO A 917 28.59 5.42 12.82
CA PRO A 917 27.56 4.38 12.72
C PRO A 917 26.41 4.82 11.79
N GLY A 918 26.00 3.96 10.85
CA GLY A 918 24.93 4.27 9.88
C GLY A 918 25.35 5.07 8.64
N PHE A 919 26.53 5.72 8.63
CA PHE A 919 26.97 6.55 7.50
C PHE A 919 27.02 5.83 6.15
N LEU A 920 27.36 4.53 6.14
CA LEU A 920 27.39 3.67 4.96
C LEU A 920 26.24 2.63 4.91
N GLY A 921 25.14 2.87 5.65
CA GLY A 921 24.02 1.92 5.76
C GLY A 921 24.38 0.65 6.55
N THR A 922 23.50 -0.35 6.53
CA THR A 922 23.80 -1.64 7.18
C THR A 922 24.80 -2.45 6.36
N ALA A 923 25.33 -3.53 6.95
CA ALA A 923 26.25 -4.44 6.25
C ALA A 923 25.64 -5.07 5.00
N LYS A 924 24.31 -5.26 4.99
CA LYS A 924 23.56 -5.84 3.87
C LYS A 924 23.48 -4.84 2.73
N ASP A 925 23.07 -3.62 3.02
CA ASP A 925 22.82 -2.57 2.02
C ASP A 925 24.15 -2.11 1.42
N PHE A 926 25.18 -1.92 2.24
CA PHE A 926 26.54 -1.70 1.74
C PHE A 926 27.02 -2.83 0.82
N THR A 927 26.65 -4.09 1.12
CA THR A 927 27.00 -5.24 0.29
C THR A 927 26.27 -5.24 -1.06
N GLN A 928 25.04 -4.73 -1.10
CA GLN A 928 24.21 -4.63 -2.30
C GLN A 928 24.53 -3.38 -3.14
N ARG A 929 24.63 -2.20 -2.52
CA ARG A 929 24.84 -0.88 -3.17
C ARG A 929 26.28 -0.69 -3.68
N PHE A 930 27.28 -1.16 -2.92
CA PHE A 930 28.68 -0.87 -3.21
C PHE A 930 29.52 -2.14 -3.41
N ARG A 931 29.56 -3.05 -2.43
CA ARG A 931 30.50 -4.17 -2.47
C ARG A 931 30.30 -5.06 -3.69
N THR A 932 29.09 -5.53 -3.93
CA THR A 932 28.82 -6.46 -5.05
C THR A 932 28.99 -5.79 -6.41
N PRO A 933 28.45 -4.57 -6.68
CA PRO A 933 28.71 -3.86 -7.93
C PRO A 933 30.19 -3.58 -8.18
N ILE A 934 30.94 -3.12 -7.18
CA ILE A 934 32.35 -2.75 -7.37
C ILE A 934 33.25 -3.99 -7.47
N GLU A 935 33.15 -4.94 -6.53
CA GLU A 935 34.07 -6.10 -6.46
C GLU A 935 33.76 -7.19 -7.49
N LYS A 936 32.48 -7.36 -7.89
CA LYS A 936 32.07 -8.47 -8.78
C LYS A 936 31.60 -8.02 -10.15
N LEU A 937 31.03 -6.82 -10.29
CA LEU A 937 30.52 -6.31 -11.57
C LEU A 937 31.45 -5.24 -12.19
N GLY A 938 32.45 -4.75 -11.44
CA GLY A 938 33.40 -3.74 -11.91
C GLY A 938 32.80 -2.34 -12.11
N ASP A 939 31.69 -2.02 -11.42
CA ASP A 939 30.92 -0.79 -11.61
C ASP A 939 31.73 0.47 -11.21
N PRO A 940 32.12 1.33 -12.17
CA PRO A 940 32.92 2.52 -11.89
C PRO A 940 32.08 3.66 -11.30
N LEU A 941 30.77 3.72 -11.57
CA LEU A 941 29.87 4.76 -11.07
C LEU A 941 29.62 4.56 -9.57
N ARG A 942 29.37 3.32 -9.14
CA ARG A 942 29.25 2.99 -7.71
C ARG A 942 30.58 3.18 -6.97
N ALA A 943 31.71 2.91 -7.61
CA ALA A 943 33.04 3.19 -7.04
C ALA A 943 33.30 4.69 -6.86
N ASP A 944 32.95 5.53 -7.84
CA ASP A 944 33.08 6.98 -7.73
C ASP A 944 32.11 7.59 -6.70
N ALA A 945 30.85 7.13 -6.66
CA ALA A 945 29.88 7.53 -5.65
C ALA A 945 30.37 7.22 -4.22
N LEU A 946 30.94 6.04 -3.99
CA LEU A 946 31.54 5.68 -2.70
C LEU A 946 32.73 6.57 -2.35
N ARG A 947 33.61 6.86 -3.33
CA ARG A 947 34.77 7.75 -3.14
C ARG A 947 34.34 9.18 -2.78
N LYS A 948 33.38 9.75 -3.53
CA LYS A 948 32.83 11.10 -3.26
C LYS A 948 32.27 11.20 -1.84
N ARG A 949 31.46 10.24 -1.42
CA ARG A 949 30.87 10.15 -0.07
C ARG A 949 31.94 10.09 1.03
N MET A 950 33.01 9.30 0.85
CA MET A 950 34.06 9.13 1.86
C MET A 950 35.13 10.23 1.87
N ARG A 951 35.34 10.94 0.76
CA ARG A 951 36.46 11.88 0.57
C ARG A 951 36.60 12.95 1.67
N PRO A 952 35.53 13.58 2.21
CA PRO A 952 35.68 14.55 3.30
C PRO A 952 36.27 13.97 4.59
N PHE A 953 36.04 12.66 4.81
CA PHE A 953 36.35 11.93 6.05
C PHE A 953 37.57 10.99 5.91
N LEU A 954 38.27 11.04 4.78
CA LEU A 954 39.47 10.23 4.49
C LEU A 954 40.58 11.11 3.93
N LEU A 955 41.57 11.44 4.78
CA LEU A 955 42.80 12.08 4.32
C LEU A 955 43.84 11.00 4.00
N ARG A 956 44.14 10.80 2.71
CA ARG A 956 45.15 9.86 2.23
C ARG A 956 46.15 10.57 1.33
N ARG A 957 47.44 10.45 1.65
CA ARG A 957 48.56 11.01 0.88
C ARG A 957 49.69 9.98 0.77
N THR A 958 50.29 9.87 -0.41
CA THR A 958 51.40 8.95 -0.66
C THR A 958 52.76 9.62 -0.44
N LYS A 959 53.81 8.83 -0.18
CA LYS A 959 55.18 9.36 -0.07
C LYS A 959 55.64 10.11 -1.33
N LEU A 960 55.19 9.69 -2.50
CA LEU A 960 55.54 10.31 -3.78
C LEU A 960 54.90 11.71 -3.93
N GLU A 961 53.71 11.92 -3.36
CA GLU A 961 53.01 13.21 -3.39
C GLU A 961 53.63 14.25 -2.45
N VAL A 962 54.12 13.85 -1.27
CA VAL A 962 54.45 14.79 -0.18
C VAL A 962 55.89 14.72 0.36
N ALA A 963 56.68 13.75 -0.08
CA ALA A 963 58.05 13.53 0.39
C ALA A 963 59.01 13.28 -0.78
N SER A 964 59.02 14.22 -1.73
CA SER A 964 59.92 14.26 -2.92
C SER A 964 61.41 14.17 -2.60
N ASP A 965 61.80 14.48 -1.35
CA ASP A 965 63.18 14.46 -0.88
C ASP A 965 63.70 13.03 -0.60
N LEU A 966 62.85 12.01 -0.69
CA LEU A 966 63.22 10.60 -0.50
C LEU A 966 63.75 9.98 -1.81
N PRO A 967 64.86 9.22 -1.78
CA PRO A 967 65.33 8.49 -2.95
C PRO A 967 64.31 7.43 -3.40
N PRO A 968 64.26 7.09 -4.70
CA PRO A 968 63.33 6.10 -5.23
C PRO A 968 63.59 4.71 -4.63
N LYS A 969 62.51 3.95 -4.42
CA LYS A 969 62.58 2.56 -3.95
C LYS A 969 63.10 1.65 -5.06
N THR A 970 64.21 0.97 -4.82
CA THR A 970 64.70 -0.12 -5.68
C THR A 970 64.12 -1.46 -5.22
N GLU A 971 63.41 -2.16 -6.10
CA GLU A 971 62.95 -3.52 -5.87
C GLU A 971 63.77 -4.51 -6.68
N ILE A 972 64.27 -5.57 -6.05
CA ILE A 972 65.07 -6.62 -6.69
C ILE A 972 64.34 -7.95 -6.50
N VAL A 973 63.71 -8.44 -7.56
CA VAL A 973 63.01 -9.73 -7.56
C VAL A 973 64.02 -10.85 -7.81
N GLN A 974 64.30 -11.66 -6.79
CA GLN A 974 65.14 -12.85 -6.91
C GLN A 974 64.28 -14.11 -6.94
N TYR A 975 64.24 -14.80 -8.08
CA TYR A 975 63.57 -16.08 -8.23
C TYR A 975 64.49 -17.21 -7.72
N VAL A 976 64.00 -18.01 -6.77
CA VAL A 976 64.71 -19.16 -6.22
C VAL A 976 64.06 -20.44 -6.75
N ALA A 977 64.86 -21.36 -7.29
CA ALA A 977 64.37 -22.66 -7.73
C ALA A 977 64.37 -23.67 -6.57
N LEU A 978 63.29 -24.42 -6.39
CA LEU A 978 63.24 -25.56 -5.46
C LEU A 978 64.24 -26.63 -5.93
N SER A 979 65.10 -27.10 -5.01
CA SER A 979 66.20 -28.02 -5.31
C SER A 979 66.13 -29.32 -4.50
N GLY A 980 66.37 -30.46 -5.17
CA GLY A 980 66.42 -31.79 -4.55
C GLY A 980 65.18 -32.08 -3.71
N VAL A 981 65.40 -32.51 -2.47
CA VAL A 981 64.37 -32.91 -1.49
C VAL A 981 63.22 -31.90 -1.36
N GLN A 982 63.47 -30.59 -1.53
CA GLN A 982 62.40 -29.58 -1.49
C GLN A 982 61.46 -29.65 -2.69
N ARG A 983 61.99 -29.97 -3.89
CA ARG A 983 61.19 -30.20 -5.09
C ARG A 983 60.46 -31.53 -5.00
N ASP A 984 61.18 -32.58 -4.62
CA ASP A 984 60.62 -33.93 -4.48
C ASP A 984 59.43 -33.92 -3.50
N LEU A 985 59.56 -33.22 -2.36
CA LEU A 985 58.47 -33.04 -1.40
C LEU A 985 57.32 -32.18 -1.96
N TYR A 986 57.62 -31.10 -2.70
CA TYR A 986 56.61 -30.24 -3.30
C TYR A 986 55.80 -30.97 -4.40
N GLU A 987 56.44 -31.85 -5.17
CA GLU A 987 55.78 -32.68 -6.19
C GLU A 987 54.94 -33.83 -5.58
N THR A 988 55.05 -34.09 -4.27
CA THR A 988 54.21 -35.07 -3.54
C THR A 988 52.96 -34.49 -2.85
N ILE A 989 52.72 -33.17 -2.95
CA ILE A 989 51.57 -32.46 -2.35
C ILE A 989 50.63 -31.94 -3.46
#